data_AF-A0A7J6GYB9-F1
#
_entry.id   AF-A0A7J6GYB9-F1
#
_cell.length_a   1.000
_cell.length_b   1.000
_cell.length_c   1.000
_cell.angle_alpha   90.00
_cell.angle_beta   90.00
_cell.angle_gamma   90.00
#
_symmetry.space_group_name_H-M   'P 1'
#
loop_
_entity.id
_entity.type
_entity.pdbx_description
1 polymer ?
#
loop_
_entity_poly.entity_id
_entity_poly.type
_entity_poly.pdbx_seq_one_letter_code
_entity_poly.pdbx_strand_id
1 'polypeptide(L)'
;MGKYGILLFHCLLCIFILTMRFSCNAISSDEDRKASVYIVYMGAIQDNLYSSPTSHHISMLQSVLEGSTSVENSLVRSYKRSFNGFAAKLTEKERMNLASRKDIVSIFPNKILHTQTTRSWDFMGLHETTSRIPTVESDTIVGVIDTGIWPESESFSDEGFGPPPKKWKGACQGGKNFTCNNKIIGARYYPSVTEDESARDSEGHGSHTASTAAGNNVKNVSFYGLKEGTARGGVPSARIAAYKVCSPTGCYSEAMLAAFDDAIADGVDIITISMSSPMLETLELDPISIGAFHAMKKGILTTNSAGNSGPFLQTLTSVAPWLMTVAASTTDQQIIDKIVLGNGTTIIGSAVNTFRLNGTNFPLVHGKDASRNCSNLMAGLCNNGCLDNNLVKGKIVLCDSIKGIGEAYKAGALGCIVYNDALNGASSVVPFPASTLTHGDYTSILSYISSTKDPRAMILKSEVTRDSSAPTVASFSSRGPNVIIPDILKPDISAPGVNILAAYSLETPPSTFFNDKRRVKYTVESGTSMSCPHVAGAAVYVKTFHPDWSSSAIKSSLMTTASVMHNTRNPSGEFGYGSGHVNPVQAINPGLVYEALEDDYIKFLCNIGFDENKVRLISGDNSSCTNGSEKGSPKDLNYPSMIARVPVNKPFKIKFQRRVKNVGEANSIYKAKISSTSLIGIKVVPEILSFKSLNEEKSFSVIVEGGASSASLPMTTPYPNPITPAKTRIGWIGIGVMGAAMASRLLSAGYSLTVYARNPSKSLYLKSQGAQLSDSPVELARSTDVVFTMLGHPSDVRSIVLENNGVLSGLNPNCVTVDMTSSHPVLAREIFAAAREKNCWSVDAPVSGGDIGAREGRLAILAGGERGVVEWLSPLFDIMGKVTYVGTAGSGQSCKIGNQIVVGANLIGLSEGLVFAERAGLDTRQFMEAVRGGAAGSMVMELFGERVIERDFRPGGFAEYMVKDLGMGVDVVEEDDHERVVALPGAALCKQLFSGMVANGDGKLGTQGLITVIERINGK
;
A
#
# COMPACT_ATOMS: atom_id res chain seq x y z
N MET A 1 -52.80 -32.29 -50.72
CA MET A 1 -52.35 -31.86 -52.06
C MET A 1 -52.06 -30.37 -52.00
N GLY A 2 -50.90 -29.82 -52.40
CA GLY A 2 -49.73 -30.46 -53.03
C GLY A 2 -49.43 -29.84 -54.39
N LYS A 3 -48.28 -29.17 -54.52
CA LYS A 3 -47.59 -28.75 -55.75
C LYS A 3 -48.29 -27.79 -56.76
N TYR A 4 -49.59 -27.51 -56.70
CA TYR A 4 -50.22 -26.54 -57.61
C TYR A 4 -50.30 -25.08 -57.09
N GLY A 5 -50.14 -24.85 -55.79
CA GLY A 5 -50.20 -23.50 -55.19
C GLY A 5 -49.00 -22.58 -55.48
N ILE A 6 -48.00 -23.03 -56.24
CA ILE A 6 -46.73 -22.30 -56.45
C ILE A 6 -46.79 -21.40 -57.71
N LEU A 7 -47.43 -21.86 -58.80
CA LEU A 7 -47.41 -21.15 -60.09
C LEU A 7 -48.19 -19.82 -60.07
N LEU A 8 -49.43 -19.80 -59.56
CA LEU A 8 -50.24 -18.57 -59.56
C LEU A 8 -49.59 -17.43 -58.76
N PHE A 9 -48.91 -17.76 -57.65
CA PHE A 9 -48.21 -16.78 -56.84
C PHE A 9 -46.98 -16.19 -57.57
N HIS A 10 -46.27 -17.00 -58.36
CA HIS A 10 -45.14 -16.53 -59.17
C HIS A 10 -45.58 -15.55 -60.27
N CYS A 11 -46.72 -15.77 -60.93
CA CYS A 11 -47.23 -14.86 -61.95
C CYS A 11 -47.57 -13.47 -61.39
N LEU A 12 -48.21 -13.40 -60.22
CA LEU A 12 -48.49 -12.13 -59.54
C LEU A 12 -47.20 -11.42 -59.08
N LEU A 13 -46.21 -12.19 -58.61
CA LEU A 13 -44.90 -11.66 -58.22
C LEU A 13 -44.15 -11.04 -59.42
N CYS A 14 -44.22 -11.66 -60.60
CA CYS A 14 -43.58 -11.13 -61.82
C CYS A 14 -44.15 -9.78 -62.26
N ILE A 15 -45.47 -9.59 -62.16
CA ILE A 15 -46.14 -8.31 -62.51
C ILE A 15 -45.67 -7.19 -61.57
N PHE A 16 -45.55 -7.46 -60.27
CA PHE A 16 -45.08 -6.49 -59.28
C PHE A 16 -43.60 -6.11 -59.47
N ILE A 17 -42.77 -7.04 -59.97
CA ILE A 17 -41.35 -6.80 -60.28
C ILE A 17 -41.17 -5.89 -61.50
N LEU A 18 -42.06 -5.94 -62.51
CA LEU A 18 -41.98 -5.05 -63.68
C LEU A 18 -42.24 -3.57 -63.31
N THR A 19 -43.16 -3.30 -62.39
CA THR A 19 -43.60 -1.93 -62.06
C THR A 19 -42.59 -1.10 -61.28
N MET A 20 -41.51 -1.71 -60.76
CA MET A 20 -40.46 -1.03 -59.97
C MET A 20 -39.19 -0.65 -60.76
N ARG A 21 -39.18 -0.80 -62.11
CA ARG A 21 -37.94 -0.69 -62.93
C ARG A 21 -37.86 0.46 -63.94
N PHE A 22 -38.70 1.48 -63.85
CA PHE A 22 -38.60 2.68 -64.71
C PHE A 22 -38.13 3.92 -63.93
N SER A 23 -37.09 4.59 -64.48
CA SER A 23 -36.47 5.85 -64.00
C SER A 23 -35.54 5.69 -62.76
N CYS A 24 -34.28 6.16 -62.71
CA CYS A 24 -33.48 6.96 -63.67
C CYS A 24 -31.96 6.65 -63.62
N ASN A 25 -31.32 6.73 -64.80
CA ASN A 25 -30.05 7.40 -65.20
C ASN A 25 -29.36 8.34 -64.15
N ALA A 26 -28.07 8.71 -64.15
CA ALA A 26 -26.83 8.49 -64.96
C ALA A 26 -25.66 9.32 -64.29
N ILE A 27 -24.34 9.30 -64.62
CA ILE A 27 -23.33 8.45 -65.32
C ILE A 27 -21.93 9.01 -64.93
N SER A 28 -20.90 8.18 -64.67
CA SER A 28 -19.44 8.47 -64.86
C SER A 28 -18.56 7.23 -64.58
N SER A 29 -17.25 7.29 -64.86
CA SER A 29 -16.25 6.19 -64.94
C SER A 29 -14.89 6.64 -64.39
N ASP A 30 -13.91 5.82 -63.97
CA ASP A 30 -13.80 4.42 -63.47
C ASP A 30 -12.40 4.32 -62.75
N GLU A 31 -12.09 3.24 -62.03
CA GLU A 31 -10.97 3.10 -61.04
C GLU A 31 -11.06 4.05 -59.80
N ASP A 32 -11.93 3.88 -58.81
CA ASP A 32 -12.89 2.86 -58.42
C ASP A 32 -12.36 1.51 -57.84
N ARG A 33 -12.95 1.14 -56.68
CA ARG A 33 -12.99 -0.18 -56.00
C ARG A 33 -11.96 -0.58 -54.94
N LYS A 34 -11.83 0.25 -53.88
CA LYS A 34 -11.52 -0.30 -52.53
C LYS A 34 -12.31 0.39 -51.40
N ALA A 35 -13.63 0.16 -51.40
CA ALA A 35 -14.52 0.64 -50.36
C ALA A 35 -14.10 0.12 -48.98
N SER A 36 -13.78 1.04 -48.08
CA SER A 36 -13.34 0.76 -46.70
C SER A 36 -14.49 0.99 -45.73
N VAL A 37 -14.50 0.33 -44.57
CA VAL A 37 -15.58 0.54 -43.59
C VAL A 37 -15.37 1.88 -42.87
N TYR A 38 -16.36 2.77 -42.94
CA TYR A 38 -16.45 4.00 -42.17
C TYR A 38 -17.68 3.97 -41.26
N ILE A 39 -17.63 4.75 -40.19
CA ILE A 39 -18.69 4.95 -39.21
C ILE A 39 -19.21 6.38 -39.39
N VAL A 40 -20.51 6.49 -39.68
CA VAL A 40 -21.27 7.72 -39.88
C VAL A 40 -22.10 7.96 -38.62
N TYR A 41 -21.77 9.01 -37.86
CA TYR A 41 -22.42 9.35 -36.61
C TYR A 41 -23.32 10.58 -36.78
N MET A 42 -24.55 10.51 -36.25
CA MET A 42 -25.64 11.45 -36.56
C MET A 42 -26.32 12.02 -35.31
N GLY A 43 -25.63 11.99 -34.16
CA GLY A 43 -26.14 12.53 -32.90
C GLY A 43 -27.21 11.66 -32.24
N ALA A 44 -28.12 12.29 -31.49
CA ALA A 44 -29.23 11.59 -30.83
C ALA A 44 -30.33 11.18 -31.84
N ILE A 45 -31.16 10.21 -31.45
CA ILE A 45 -32.38 9.87 -32.21
C ILE A 45 -33.41 10.98 -31.96
N GLN A 46 -34.06 11.47 -33.02
CA GLN A 46 -35.13 12.48 -32.93
C GLN A 46 -36.47 11.80 -33.24
N ASP A 47 -37.35 11.71 -32.23
CA ASP A 47 -38.49 10.79 -32.22
C ASP A 47 -39.56 11.04 -33.31
N ASN A 48 -39.63 12.26 -33.85
CA ASN A 48 -40.71 12.68 -34.75
C ASN A 48 -40.34 12.75 -36.25
N LEU A 49 -39.10 12.42 -36.64
CA LEU A 49 -38.63 12.62 -38.03
C LEU A 49 -38.55 11.34 -38.88
N TYR A 50 -38.36 10.16 -38.28
CA TYR A 50 -38.17 8.91 -39.02
C TYR A 50 -38.90 7.72 -38.39
N SER A 51 -39.84 7.12 -39.13
CA SER A 51 -40.61 5.93 -38.69
C SER A 51 -39.76 4.69 -38.40
N SER A 52 -38.51 4.65 -38.86
CA SER A 52 -37.45 3.86 -38.23
C SER A 52 -36.07 4.48 -38.52
N PRO A 53 -35.19 4.65 -37.52
CA PRO A 53 -33.82 5.12 -37.78
C PRO A 53 -33.05 4.22 -38.74
N THR A 54 -33.28 2.89 -38.75
CA THR A 54 -32.65 2.03 -39.77
C THR A 54 -33.12 2.35 -41.20
N SER A 55 -34.40 2.65 -41.40
CA SER A 55 -34.90 3.06 -42.71
C SER A 55 -34.29 4.39 -43.14
N HIS A 56 -34.05 5.31 -42.20
CA HIS A 56 -33.32 6.55 -42.45
C HIS A 56 -31.85 6.31 -42.81
N HIS A 57 -31.13 5.44 -42.10
CA HIS A 57 -29.75 5.07 -42.45
C HIS A 57 -29.65 4.38 -43.81
N ILE A 58 -30.60 3.50 -44.13
CA ILE A 58 -30.71 2.86 -45.46
C ILE A 58 -30.95 3.93 -46.53
N SER A 59 -31.91 4.83 -46.32
CA SER A 59 -32.21 5.95 -47.23
C SER A 59 -31.01 6.89 -47.41
N MET A 60 -30.29 7.21 -46.35
CA MET A 60 -29.11 8.07 -46.38
C MET A 60 -27.93 7.41 -47.10
N LEU A 61 -27.68 6.12 -46.86
CA LEU A 61 -26.63 5.37 -47.56
C LEU A 61 -27.00 5.12 -49.04
N GLN A 62 -28.29 4.86 -49.34
CA GLN A 62 -28.80 4.85 -50.72
C GLN A 62 -28.57 6.19 -51.43
N SER A 63 -28.61 7.33 -50.71
CA SER A 63 -28.43 8.65 -51.31
C SER A 63 -26.99 9.01 -51.72
N VAL A 64 -26.01 8.11 -51.51
CA VAL A 64 -24.60 8.38 -51.81
C VAL A 64 -23.81 7.26 -52.48
N LEU A 65 -24.27 6.01 -52.46
CA LEU A 65 -23.51 4.90 -53.07
C LEU A 65 -23.51 5.00 -54.60
N GLU A 66 -22.35 4.75 -55.22
CA GLU A 66 -22.18 4.74 -56.66
C GLU A 66 -22.03 3.30 -57.21
N GLY A 67 -22.45 3.10 -58.47
CA GLY A 67 -22.36 1.80 -59.16
C GLY A 67 -23.38 0.75 -58.69
N SER A 68 -23.09 -0.53 -58.98
CA SER A 68 -24.00 -1.66 -58.72
C SER A 68 -23.96 -2.19 -57.28
N THR A 69 -23.65 -1.33 -56.31
CA THR A 69 -23.35 -1.71 -54.92
C THR A 69 -24.60 -1.59 -54.05
N SER A 70 -25.23 -2.71 -53.69
CA SER A 70 -26.45 -2.66 -52.86
C SER A 70 -26.15 -2.18 -51.44
N VAL A 71 -27.12 -1.49 -50.82
CA VAL A 71 -27.03 -1.11 -49.40
C VAL A 71 -26.90 -2.32 -48.49
N GLU A 72 -27.43 -3.48 -48.84
CA GLU A 72 -27.24 -4.71 -48.06
C GLU A 72 -25.78 -5.23 -48.11
N ASN A 73 -25.06 -4.97 -49.20
CA ASN A 73 -23.65 -5.33 -49.36
C ASN A 73 -22.67 -4.31 -48.75
N SER A 74 -23.09 -3.03 -48.67
CA SER A 74 -22.30 -1.93 -48.10
C SER A 74 -22.58 -1.67 -46.61
N LEU A 75 -23.83 -1.74 -46.15
CA LEU A 75 -24.22 -1.46 -44.76
C LEU A 75 -23.71 -2.56 -43.82
N VAL A 76 -22.68 -2.26 -43.05
CA VAL A 76 -22.10 -3.18 -42.06
C VAL A 76 -22.97 -3.22 -40.80
N ARG A 77 -23.49 -2.07 -40.34
CA ARG A 77 -24.42 -2.02 -39.19
C ARG A 77 -25.22 -0.73 -39.12
N SER A 78 -26.48 -0.80 -38.71
CA SER A 78 -27.27 0.38 -38.27
C SER A 78 -27.27 0.48 -36.74
N TYR A 79 -26.93 1.65 -36.21
CA TYR A 79 -27.06 2.00 -34.79
C TYR A 79 -28.37 2.75 -34.62
N LYS A 80 -29.39 2.10 -34.02
CA LYS A 80 -30.79 2.56 -34.02
C LYS A 80 -31.50 2.46 -32.67
N ARG A 81 -30.76 2.52 -31.56
CA ARG A 81 -31.28 2.23 -30.20
C ARG A 81 -30.98 3.28 -29.12
N SER A 82 -29.91 4.06 -29.27
CA SER A 82 -29.43 4.97 -28.22
C SER A 82 -28.84 6.26 -28.78
N PHE A 83 -28.42 6.22 -30.04
CA PHE A 83 -27.98 7.33 -30.86
C PHE A 83 -28.25 6.95 -32.33
N ASN A 84 -28.16 7.94 -33.21
CA ASN A 84 -28.43 7.86 -34.64
C ASN A 84 -27.08 7.69 -35.39
N GLY A 85 -27.03 6.85 -36.42
CA GLY A 85 -25.82 6.57 -37.19
C GLY A 85 -25.72 5.13 -37.71
N PHE A 86 -24.71 4.88 -38.55
CA PHE A 86 -24.46 3.58 -39.16
C PHE A 86 -22.98 3.38 -39.52
N ALA A 87 -22.57 2.13 -39.72
CA ALA A 87 -21.28 1.76 -40.28
C ALA A 87 -21.50 1.14 -41.67
N ALA A 88 -20.72 1.56 -42.67
CA ALA A 88 -20.84 1.10 -44.04
C ALA A 88 -19.47 1.05 -44.75
N LYS A 89 -19.32 0.15 -45.72
CA LYS A 89 -18.27 0.22 -46.73
C LYS A 89 -18.57 1.42 -47.63
N LEU A 90 -17.62 2.34 -47.74
CA LEU A 90 -17.68 3.53 -48.59
C LEU A 90 -16.36 3.71 -49.33
N THR A 91 -16.40 4.27 -50.54
CA THR A 91 -15.26 4.94 -51.15
C THR A 91 -15.06 6.31 -50.50
N GLU A 92 -13.88 6.90 -50.69
CA GLU A 92 -13.57 8.22 -50.13
C GLU A 92 -14.45 9.33 -50.73
N LYS A 93 -14.93 9.18 -51.97
CA LYS A 93 -15.90 10.07 -52.63
C LYS A 93 -17.28 10.00 -51.95
N GLU A 94 -17.79 8.79 -51.71
CA GLU A 94 -19.06 8.56 -51.02
C GLU A 94 -19.01 9.08 -49.56
N ARG A 95 -17.86 8.90 -48.89
CA ARG A 95 -17.58 9.48 -47.56
C ARG A 95 -17.62 11.01 -47.57
N MET A 96 -16.99 11.65 -48.55
CA MET A 96 -16.99 13.10 -48.73
C MET A 96 -18.40 13.64 -48.99
N ASN A 97 -19.18 12.95 -49.83
CA ASN A 97 -20.58 13.32 -50.11
C ASN A 97 -21.43 13.30 -48.83
N LEU A 98 -21.34 12.24 -48.01
CA LEU A 98 -22.03 12.20 -46.71
C LEU A 98 -21.53 13.29 -45.75
N ALA A 99 -20.22 13.54 -45.70
CA ALA A 99 -19.63 14.53 -44.78
C ALA A 99 -20.09 15.98 -45.05
N SER A 100 -20.73 16.25 -46.20
CA SER A 100 -21.30 17.56 -46.52
C SER A 100 -22.67 17.83 -45.87
N ARG A 101 -23.35 16.81 -45.32
CA ARG A 101 -24.73 16.94 -44.84
C ARG A 101 -24.82 17.44 -43.39
N LYS A 102 -25.77 18.34 -43.14
CA LYS A 102 -26.02 18.95 -41.80
C LYS A 102 -26.65 18.02 -40.77
N ASP A 103 -27.14 16.85 -41.19
CA ASP A 103 -27.73 15.81 -40.33
C ASP A 103 -26.71 14.72 -39.92
N ILE A 104 -25.44 14.89 -40.29
CA ILE A 104 -24.31 14.05 -39.86
C ILE A 104 -23.39 14.89 -38.96
N VAL A 105 -22.98 14.31 -37.83
CA VAL A 105 -22.09 14.93 -36.83
C VAL A 105 -20.63 14.64 -37.15
N SER A 106 -20.30 13.41 -37.55
CA SER A 106 -18.94 13.05 -37.98
C SER A 106 -18.91 11.76 -38.81
N ILE A 107 -17.86 11.60 -39.62
CA ILE A 107 -17.58 10.35 -40.35
C ILE A 107 -16.11 10.00 -40.22
N PHE A 108 -15.82 8.80 -39.74
CA PHE A 108 -14.46 8.34 -39.44
C PHE A 108 -14.26 6.86 -39.81
N PRO A 109 -13.05 6.45 -40.22
CA PRO A 109 -12.79 5.05 -40.62
C PRO A 109 -12.94 4.11 -39.43
N ASN A 110 -13.51 2.93 -39.67
CA ASN A 110 -13.53 1.82 -38.73
C ASN A 110 -12.09 1.32 -38.50
N LYS A 111 -11.58 1.48 -37.29
CA LYS A 111 -10.26 1.00 -36.89
C LYS A 111 -10.37 -0.39 -36.28
N ILE A 112 -9.43 -1.27 -36.62
CA ILE A 112 -9.17 -2.45 -35.79
C ILE A 112 -8.60 -1.93 -34.47
N LEU A 113 -9.29 -2.20 -33.37
CA LEU A 113 -8.78 -1.97 -32.02
C LEU A 113 -8.16 -3.28 -31.55
N HIS A 114 -6.87 -3.23 -31.19
CA HIS A 114 -6.11 -4.42 -30.82
C HIS A 114 -6.30 -4.74 -29.34
N THR A 115 -6.62 -6.00 -29.03
CA THR A 115 -6.73 -6.50 -27.66
C THR A 115 -5.38 -6.94 -27.13
N GLN A 116 -4.94 -6.29 -26.07
CA GLN A 116 -3.75 -6.67 -25.30
C GLN A 116 -4.12 -7.74 -24.26
N THR A 117 -3.13 -8.56 -23.88
CA THR A 117 -2.47 -8.65 -22.56
C THR A 117 -3.16 -8.23 -21.27
N THR A 118 -4.48 -8.08 -21.30
CA THR A 118 -5.25 -7.11 -20.53
C THR A 118 -4.60 -5.74 -20.68
N ARG A 119 -3.55 -5.53 -19.87
CA ARG A 119 -2.68 -4.35 -19.95
C ARG A 119 -1.27 -4.51 -19.40
N SER A 120 -1.00 -5.37 -18.41
CA SER A 120 0.21 -5.26 -17.57
C SER A 120 1.53 -5.38 -18.34
N TRP A 121 1.66 -6.37 -19.20
CA TRP A 121 2.84 -6.56 -20.04
C TRP A 121 3.05 -5.42 -21.03
N ASP A 122 1.98 -4.95 -21.68
CA ASP A 122 2.01 -3.82 -22.61
C ASP A 122 2.23 -2.46 -21.94
N PHE A 123 1.85 -2.31 -20.67
CA PHE A 123 2.15 -1.14 -19.83
C PHE A 123 3.65 -1.07 -19.48
N MET A 124 4.31 -2.22 -19.34
CA MET A 124 5.78 -2.34 -19.23
C MET A 124 6.50 -2.37 -20.59
N GLY A 125 5.79 -2.16 -21.71
CA GLY A 125 6.35 -2.17 -23.06
C GLY A 125 6.65 -3.56 -23.66
N LEU A 126 6.35 -4.66 -22.95
CA LEU A 126 6.53 -6.02 -23.46
C LEU A 126 5.31 -6.47 -24.28
N HIS A 127 5.17 -5.88 -25.46
CA HIS A 127 4.13 -6.14 -26.45
C HIS A 127 4.24 -7.54 -27.09
N GLU A 128 3.17 -8.00 -27.73
CA GLU A 128 3.18 -9.26 -28.51
C GLU A 128 4.12 -9.20 -29.72
N THR A 129 4.42 -7.98 -30.20
CA THR A 129 5.33 -7.68 -31.29
C THR A 129 6.76 -7.36 -30.85
N THR A 130 7.06 -7.39 -29.55
CA THR A 130 8.43 -7.20 -29.05
C THR A 130 9.30 -8.40 -29.46
N SER A 131 10.56 -8.13 -29.82
CA SER A 131 11.52 -9.17 -30.25
C SER A 131 11.66 -10.28 -29.20
N ARG A 132 11.77 -11.53 -29.66
CA ARG A 132 11.97 -12.74 -28.85
C ARG A 132 12.87 -13.70 -29.59
N ILE A 133 13.43 -14.67 -28.88
CA ILE A 133 14.16 -15.80 -29.46
C ILE A 133 13.37 -17.08 -29.14
N PRO A 134 12.34 -17.44 -29.93
CA PRO A 134 11.35 -18.44 -29.50
C PRO A 134 11.93 -19.83 -29.23
N THR A 135 13.01 -20.20 -29.92
CA THR A 135 13.75 -21.45 -29.65
C THR A 135 14.32 -21.47 -28.25
N VAL A 136 15.09 -20.45 -27.86
CA VAL A 136 15.68 -20.33 -26.52
C VAL A 136 14.60 -20.12 -25.45
N GLU A 137 13.57 -19.32 -25.73
CA GLU A 137 12.40 -19.19 -24.84
C GLU A 137 11.74 -20.56 -24.59
N SER A 138 11.57 -21.38 -25.64
CA SER A 138 11.03 -22.74 -25.53
C SER A 138 11.98 -23.78 -24.88
N ASP A 139 13.26 -23.47 -24.73
CA ASP A 139 14.23 -24.28 -23.98
C ASP A 139 14.46 -23.76 -22.54
N THR A 140 13.73 -22.70 -22.13
CA THR A 140 13.84 -22.09 -20.79
C THR A 140 12.68 -22.51 -19.87
N ILE A 141 12.97 -22.78 -18.60
CA ILE A 141 12.11 -23.49 -17.65
C ILE A 141 11.91 -22.65 -16.39
N VAL A 142 10.65 -22.35 -16.05
CA VAL A 142 10.27 -21.58 -14.86
C VAL A 142 9.80 -22.52 -13.76
N GLY A 143 10.50 -22.53 -12.63
CA GLY A 143 10.04 -23.19 -11.40
C GLY A 143 9.05 -22.30 -10.66
N VAL A 144 7.83 -22.79 -10.43
CA VAL A 144 6.78 -22.10 -9.67
C VAL A 144 6.55 -22.88 -8.39
N ILE A 145 6.89 -22.27 -7.24
CA ILE A 145 6.73 -22.87 -5.92
C ILE A 145 5.59 -22.13 -5.21
N ASP A 146 4.43 -22.79 -5.09
CA ASP A 146 3.13 -22.12 -4.81
C ASP A 146 2.04 -23.15 -4.35
N THR A 147 0.74 -22.85 -4.51
CA THR A 147 -0.41 -23.76 -4.24
C THR A 147 -0.60 -24.89 -5.27
N GLY A 148 0.35 -25.06 -6.21
CA GLY A 148 0.28 -26.03 -7.30
C GLY A 148 -0.09 -25.38 -8.64
N ILE A 149 -0.68 -26.15 -9.56
CA ILE A 149 -1.19 -25.61 -10.83
C ILE A 149 -2.49 -26.30 -11.30
N TRP A 150 -3.34 -25.60 -12.04
CA TRP A 150 -4.55 -26.14 -12.68
C TRP A 150 -4.26 -26.50 -14.15
N PRO A 151 -3.90 -27.75 -14.49
CA PRO A 151 -3.26 -28.06 -15.77
C PRO A 151 -4.19 -27.90 -16.99
N GLU A 152 -5.50 -28.00 -16.84
CA GLU A 152 -6.48 -27.85 -17.94
C GLU A 152 -6.84 -26.38 -18.25
N SER A 153 -6.12 -25.41 -17.70
CA SER A 153 -6.26 -24.01 -18.12
C SER A 153 -5.73 -23.83 -19.55
N GLU A 154 -6.44 -23.04 -20.35
CA GLU A 154 -6.01 -22.68 -21.72
C GLU A 154 -4.64 -21.96 -21.71
N SER A 155 -4.30 -21.26 -20.63
CA SER A 155 -2.98 -20.64 -20.44
C SER A 155 -1.83 -21.66 -20.26
N PHE A 156 -2.14 -22.93 -20.08
CA PHE A 156 -1.18 -24.03 -19.99
C PHE A 156 -1.36 -25.09 -21.10
N SER A 157 -2.14 -24.78 -22.14
CA SER A 157 -2.16 -25.55 -23.38
C SER A 157 -0.76 -25.63 -23.99
N ASP A 158 -0.35 -26.83 -24.37
CA ASP A 158 0.90 -27.14 -25.06
C ASP A 158 0.74 -27.27 -26.58
N GLU A 159 -0.36 -26.78 -27.13
CA GLU A 159 -0.52 -26.60 -28.57
C GLU A 159 0.64 -25.77 -29.15
N GLY A 160 1.38 -26.35 -30.09
CA GLY A 160 2.56 -25.75 -30.71
C GLY A 160 3.90 -26.00 -29.99
N PHE A 161 3.92 -26.73 -28.87
CA PHE A 161 5.15 -27.05 -28.14
C PHE A 161 5.80 -28.34 -28.66
N GLY A 162 7.12 -28.32 -28.82
CA GLY A 162 7.93 -29.54 -28.98
C GLY A 162 8.14 -30.26 -27.63
N PRO A 163 8.85 -31.41 -27.61
CA PRO A 163 9.13 -32.14 -26.37
C PRO A 163 9.86 -31.28 -25.30
N PRO A 164 9.89 -31.70 -24.03
CA PRO A 164 10.63 -30.99 -22.98
C PRO A 164 12.12 -30.80 -23.32
N PRO A 165 12.76 -29.71 -22.84
CA PRO A 165 14.16 -29.41 -23.16
C PRO A 165 15.11 -30.51 -22.68
N LYS A 166 16.14 -30.87 -23.47
CA LYS A 166 17.07 -31.98 -23.14
C LYS A 166 17.84 -31.83 -21.82
N LYS A 167 17.88 -30.63 -21.23
CA LYS A 167 18.50 -30.34 -19.93
C LYS A 167 17.61 -30.69 -18.74
N TRP A 168 16.31 -30.83 -18.96
CA TRP A 168 15.29 -31.12 -17.95
C TRP A 168 15.47 -32.54 -17.41
N LYS A 169 15.49 -32.68 -16.07
CA LYS A 169 15.61 -33.96 -15.37
C LYS A 169 14.42 -34.28 -14.49
N GLY A 170 13.55 -33.31 -14.25
CA GLY A 170 12.38 -33.47 -13.40
C GLY A 170 11.30 -34.36 -14.01
N ALA A 171 10.39 -34.78 -13.14
CA ALA A 171 9.36 -35.75 -13.46
C ALA A 171 7.95 -35.17 -13.30
N CYS A 172 6.98 -35.85 -13.91
CA CYS A 172 5.58 -35.65 -13.57
C CYS A 172 5.19 -36.53 -12.38
N GLN A 173 5.42 -36.03 -11.17
CA GLN A 173 5.00 -36.65 -9.91
C GLN A 173 3.80 -35.89 -9.33
N GLY A 174 2.87 -35.46 -10.18
CA GLY A 174 1.75 -34.60 -9.82
C GLY A 174 0.65 -35.26 -8.97
N GLY A 175 0.79 -36.53 -8.58
CA GLY A 175 -0.17 -37.24 -7.74
C GLY A 175 -1.47 -37.62 -8.46
N LYS A 176 -2.58 -37.70 -7.71
CA LYS A 176 -3.89 -38.11 -8.24
C LYS A 176 -4.45 -37.08 -9.21
N ASN A 177 -5.11 -37.56 -10.27
CA ASN A 177 -5.79 -36.74 -11.28
C ASN A 177 -4.94 -35.58 -11.85
N PHE A 178 -3.65 -35.85 -12.06
CA PHE A 178 -2.70 -34.90 -12.62
C PHE A 178 -1.93 -35.53 -13.78
N THR A 179 -1.77 -34.78 -14.88
CA THR A 179 -0.95 -35.18 -16.02
C THR A 179 -0.22 -33.96 -16.57
N CYS A 180 1.09 -34.10 -16.78
CA CYS A 180 1.95 -33.08 -17.38
C CYS A 180 1.85 -33.12 -18.91
N ASN A 181 2.16 -32.01 -19.56
CA ASN A 181 2.16 -31.87 -21.01
C ASN A 181 3.46 -31.18 -21.47
N ASN A 182 3.56 -30.74 -22.73
CA ASN A 182 4.78 -30.09 -23.20
C ASN A 182 4.92 -28.63 -22.71
N LYS A 183 3.94 -28.09 -21.99
CA LYS A 183 3.95 -26.74 -21.39
C LYS A 183 4.29 -26.79 -19.90
N ILE A 184 3.51 -27.55 -19.13
CA ILE A 184 3.80 -27.95 -17.74
C ILE A 184 4.59 -29.26 -17.82
N ILE A 185 5.92 -29.17 -17.85
CA ILE A 185 6.82 -30.33 -18.04
C ILE A 185 7.18 -31.04 -16.74
N GLY A 186 6.87 -30.44 -15.59
CA GLY A 186 7.13 -30.95 -14.26
C GLY A 186 6.00 -30.59 -13.29
N ALA A 187 5.69 -31.53 -12.39
CA ALA A 187 4.75 -31.31 -11.31
C ALA A 187 5.12 -32.16 -10.10
N ARG A 188 5.18 -31.56 -8.91
CA ARG A 188 5.48 -32.23 -7.64
C ARG A 188 4.63 -31.64 -6.50
N TYR A 189 4.41 -32.42 -5.46
CA TYR A 189 3.73 -32.06 -4.21
C TYR A 189 4.38 -32.78 -3.04
N TYR A 190 4.25 -32.25 -1.82
CA TYR A 190 4.99 -32.72 -0.65
C TYR A 190 4.03 -33.22 0.46
N PRO A 191 3.57 -34.49 0.38
CA PRO A 191 2.51 -35.05 1.24
C PRO A 191 2.97 -35.41 2.66
N SER A 192 4.15 -34.98 3.09
CA SER A 192 4.65 -35.22 4.46
C SER A 192 3.87 -34.44 5.53
N VAL A 193 3.22 -33.33 5.15
CA VAL A 193 2.40 -32.49 6.04
C VAL A 193 1.11 -31.99 5.38
N THR A 194 1.06 -31.88 4.03
CA THR A 194 -0.17 -31.52 3.31
C THR A 194 -1.12 -32.72 3.23
N GLU A 195 -2.43 -32.51 3.47
CA GLU A 195 -3.47 -33.52 3.18
C GLU A 195 -3.68 -33.72 1.66
N ASP A 196 -2.99 -32.95 0.82
CA ASP A 196 -3.04 -33.00 -0.62
C ASP A 196 -2.43 -34.28 -1.19
N GLU A 197 -3.22 -35.01 -1.98
CA GLU A 197 -2.78 -36.18 -2.74
C GLU A 197 -2.31 -35.83 -4.17
N SER A 198 -2.10 -34.54 -4.46
CA SER A 198 -1.90 -34.03 -5.83
C SER A 198 -1.23 -32.64 -5.87
N ALA A 199 -0.47 -32.37 -6.93
CA ALA A 199 0.08 -31.05 -7.28
C ALA A 199 -0.96 -30.10 -7.93
N ARG A 200 -2.21 -30.56 -8.03
CA ARG A 200 -3.36 -29.82 -8.55
C ARG A 200 -3.69 -28.63 -7.65
N ASP A 201 -3.92 -27.47 -8.27
CA ASP A 201 -4.22 -26.22 -7.56
C ASP A 201 -5.68 -26.16 -7.12
N SER A 202 -5.89 -26.31 -5.81
CA SER A 202 -7.19 -26.22 -5.14
C SER A 202 -7.56 -24.79 -4.71
N GLU A 203 -6.59 -23.87 -4.66
CA GLU A 203 -6.73 -22.49 -4.14
C GLU A 203 -6.74 -21.42 -5.26
N GLY A 204 -6.23 -21.74 -6.45
CA GLY A 204 -6.21 -20.87 -7.64
C GLY A 204 -5.02 -19.93 -7.74
N HIS A 205 -4.33 -19.66 -6.62
CA HIS A 205 -3.21 -18.72 -6.53
C HIS A 205 -2.01 -19.15 -7.40
N GLY A 206 -1.55 -20.40 -7.29
CA GLY A 206 -0.45 -20.94 -8.09
C GLY A 206 -0.75 -20.95 -9.60
N SER A 207 -2.02 -21.15 -9.99
CA SER A 207 -2.44 -20.98 -11.39
C SER A 207 -2.37 -19.52 -11.84
N HIS A 208 -2.70 -18.56 -10.96
CA HIS A 208 -2.62 -17.12 -11.24
C HIS A 208 -1.17 -16.68 -11.41
N THR A 209 -0.28 -17.11 -10.53
CA THR A 209 1.14 -16.75 -10.55
C THR A 209 1.89 -17.43 -11.69
N ALA A 210 1.67 -18.72 -11.95
CA ALA A 210 2.26 -19.45 -13.07
C ALA A 210 1.83 -18.88 -14.43
N SER A 211 0.54 -18.56 -14.60
CA SER A 211 0.05 -17.97 -15.85
C SER A 211 0.47 -16.51 -16.02
N THR A 212 0.66 -15.76 -14.93
CA THR A 212 1.29 -14.43 -14.97
C THR A 212 2.76 -14.51 -15.41
N ALA A 213 3.54 -15.48 -14.93
CA ALA A 213 4.94 -15.62 -15.32
C ALA A 213 5.10 -16.09 -16.77
N ALA A 214 4.42 -17.19 -17.14
CA ALA A 214 4.67 -17.93 -18.38
C ALA A 214 3.39 -18.46 -19.06
N GLY A 215 2.22 -17.89 -18.83
CA GLY A 215 0.98 -18.32 -19.50
C GLY A 215 1.01 -18.15 -21.03
N ASN A 216 0.42 -19.08 -21.75
CA ASN A 216 0.24 -19.03 -23.21
C ASN A 216 -0.78 -17.92 -23.60
N ASN A 217 -0.79 -17.50 -24.88
CA ASN A 217 -1.59 -16.41 -25.43
C ASN A 217 -3.07 -16.79 -25.63
N VAL A 218 -3.91 -16.66 -24.59
CA VAL A 218 -5.34 -17.00 -24.64
C VAL A 218 -6.19 -15.76 -24.96
N LYS A 219 -6.96 -15.81 -26.05
CA LYS A 219 -7.70 -14.65 -26.59
C LYS A 219 -9.11 -14.53 -26.00
N ASN A 220 -9.63 -13.30 -25.97
CA ASN A 220 -10.98 -12.94 -25.53
C ASN A 220 -11.30 -13.32 -24.06
N VAL A 221 -10.27 -13.34 -23.21
CA VAL A 221 -10.36 -13.49 -21.76
C VAL A 221 -10.92 -12.21 -21.14
N SER A 222 -11.80 -12.36 -20.15
CA SER A 222 -12.28 -11.27 -19.29
C SER A 222 -12.84 -11.83 -17.98
N PHE A 223 -12.89 -11.00 -16.93
CA PHE A 223 -13.67 -11.32 -15.73
C PHE A 223 -15.10 -10.74 -15.87
N TYR A 224 -16.02 -11.52 -16.44
CA TYR A 224 -17.38 -11.08 -16.77
C TYR A 224 -17.43 -9.76 -17.59
N GLY A 225 -16.54 -9.60 -18.57
CA GLY A 225 -16.38 -8.38 -19.38
C GLY A 225 -15.65 -7.23 -18.69
N LEU A 226 -15.07 -7.43 -17.50
CA LEU A 226 -14.06 -6.54 -16.93
C LEU A 226 -12.68 -6.99 -17.43
N LYS A 227 -11.83 -6.01 -17.79
CA LYS A 227 -10.50 -6.23 -18.37
C LYS A 227 -10.56 -7.28 -19.50
N GLU A 228 -11.27 -6.95 -20.58
CA GLU A 228 -11.40 -7.84 -21.75
C GLU A 228 -10.19 -7.72 -22.69
N GLY A 229 -9.75 -8.84 -23.26
CA GLY A 229 -8.62 -8.89 -24.18
C GLY A 229 -7.97 -10.27 -24.27
N THR A 230 -6.66 -10.32 -24.51
CA THR A 230 -5.86 -11.55 -24.45
C THR A 230 -5.28 -11.70 -23.03
N ALA A 231 -4.99 -12.91 -22.54
CA ALA A 231 -4.11 -13.17 -21.40
C ALA A 231 -2.83 -13.90 -21.86
N ARG A 232 -1.65 -13.53 -21.32
CA ARG A 232 -0.35 -14.18 -21.55
C ARG A 232 0.61 -13.83 -20.41
N GLY A 233 1.62 -14.66 -20.19
CA GLY A 233 2.73 -14.37 -19.29
C GLY A 233 3.85 -13.57 -19.97
N GLY A 234 4.92 -13.27 -19.23
CA GLY A 234 6.07 -12.55 -19.78
C GLY A 234 6.80 -13.32 -20.88
N VAL A 235 6.77 -14.65 -20.78
CA VAL A 235 7.40 -15.61 -21.70
C VAL A 235 6.43 -16.73 -22.08
N PRO A 236 5.49 -16.50 -23.03
CA PRO A 236 4.46 -17.46 -23.40
C PRO A 236 5.01 -18.80 -23.93
N SER A 237 6.24 -18.83 -24.49
CA SER A 237 6.89 -20.04 -24.99
C SER A 237 7.69 -20.81 -23.93
N ALA A 238 7.95 -20.24 -22.75
CA ALA A 238 8.72 -20.92 -21.70
C ALA A 238 7.97 -22.12 -21.09
N ARG A 239 8.72 -23.07 -20.54
CA ARG A 239 8.17 -24.25 -19.85
C ARG A 239 7.89 -23.92 -18.39
N ILE A 240 6.96 -24.65 -17.78
CA ILE A 240 6.60 -24.53 -16.37
C ILE A 240 6.90 -25.85 -15.65
N ALA A 241 7.50 -25.76 -14.47
CA ALA A 241 7.58 -26.83 -13.50
C ALA A 241 6.92 -26.36 -12.19
N ALA A 242 5.87 -27.04 -11.75
CA ALA A 242 5.05 -26.65 -10.60
C ALA A 242 5.38 -27.48 -9.36
N TYR A 243 5.60 -26.83 -8.22
CA TYR A 243 5.95 -27.47 -6.95
C TYR A 243 4.96 -27.00 -5.88
N LYS A 244 4.01 -27.86 -5.50
CA LYS A 244 2.96 -27.53 -4.52
C LYS A 244 3.50 -27.66 -3.09
N VAL A 245 3.70 -26.53 -2.44
CA VAL A 245 4.18 -26.44 -1.04
C VAL A 245 3.16 -25.80 -0.08
N CYS A 246 2.04 -25.32 -0.64
CA CYS A 246 0.91 -24.75 0.07
C CYS A 246 -0.35 -25.61 -0.06
N SER A 247 -1.12 -25.64 1.01
CA SER A 247 -2.46 -26.24 1.14
C SER A 247 -3.40 -25.23 1.83
N PRO A 248 -4.70 -25.52 2.00
CA PRO A 248 -5.65 -24.62 2.66
C PRO A 248 -5.28 -24.28 4.13
N THR A 249 -4.43 -25.10 4.77
CA THR A 249 -3.92 -24.91 6.13
C THR A 249 -2.65 -24.05 6.22
N GLY A 250 -2.05 -23.68 5.08
CA GLY A 250 -0.83 -22.87 5.01
C GLY A 250 0.24 -23.48 4.12
N CYS A 251 1.47 -22.99 4.24
CA CYS A 251 2.62 -23.43 3.46
C CYS A 251 3.76 -23.82 4.39
N TYR A 252 4.43 -24.94 4.12
CA TYR A 252 5.31 -25.60 5.08
C TYR A 252 6.79 -25.46 4.72
N SER A 253 7.64 -25.25 5.73
CA SER A 253 9.06 -24.89 5.54
C SER A 253 9.90 -26.05 5.01
N GLU A 254 9.61 -27.29 5.40
CA GLU A 254 10.26 -28.48 4.89
C GLU A 254 9.82 -28.82 3.47
N ALA A 255 8.54 -28.64 3.14
CA ALA A 255 8.04 -28.69 1.76
C ALA A 255 8.69 -27.61 0.86
N MET A 256 8.86 -26.39 1.37
CA MET A 256 9.58 -25.30 0.68
C MET A 256 11.03 -25.69 0.35
N LEU A 257 11.77 -26.23 1.31
CA LEU A 257 13.16 -26.67 1.10
C LEU A 257 13.26 -27.87 0.14
N ALA A 258 12.34 -28.84 0.24
CA ALA A 258 12.27 -29.96 -0.70
C ALA A 258 11.96 -29.48 -2.13
N ALA A 259 11.06 -28.51 -2.29
CA ALA A 259 10.77 -27.89 -3.58
C ALA A 259 11.96 -27.13 -4.18
N PHE A 260 12.79 -26.49 -3.35
CA PHE A 260 14.05 -25.91 -3.83
C PHE A 260 15.03 -26.99 -4.29
N ASP A 261 15.27 -28.04 -3.50
CA ASP A 261 16.22 -29.11 -3.84
C ASP A 261 15.82 -29.81 -5.14
N ASP A 262 14.55 -30.22 -5.26
CA ASP A 262 13.98 -30.79 -6.48
C ASP A 262 14.09 -29.81 -7.66
N ALA A 263 13.71 -28.53 -7.52
CA ALA A 263 13.77 -27.57 -8.63
C ALA A 263 15.20 -27.32 -9.13
N ILE A 264 16.17 -27.26 -8.21
CA ILE A 264 17.59 -27.09 -8.53
C ILE A 264 18.15 -28.36 -9.21
N ALA A 265 17.76 -29.55 -8.75
CA ALA A 265 18.19 -30.82 -9.32
C ALA A 265 17.56 -31.08 -10.71
N ASP A 266 16.27 -30.78 -10.85
CA ASP A 266 15.45 -30.94 -12.05
C ASP A 266 15.90 -30.01 -13.19
N GLY A 267 16.54 -28.88 -12.86
CA GLY A 267 17.22 -27.99 -13.80
C GLY A 267 16.37 -26.82 -14.30
N VAL A 268 15.60 -26.17 -13.42
CA VAL A 268 14.90 -24.91 -13.74
C VAL A 268 15.90 -23.76 -13.95
N ASP A 269 15.52 -22.74 -14.75
CA ASP A 269 16.40 -21.60 -15.05
C ASP A 269 16.18 -20.40 -14.13
N ILE A 270 14.95 -20.24 -13.64
CA ILE A 270 14.46 -19.17 -12.76
C ILE A 270 13.41 -19.79 -11.83
N ILE A 271 13.41 -19.41 -10.54
CA ILE A 271 12.39 -19.78 -9.56
C ILE A 271 11.55 -18.55 -9.22
N THR A 272 10.23 -18.71 -9.08
CA THR A 272 9.32 -17.68 -8.55
C THR A 272 8.57 -18.21 -7.34
N ILE A 273 8.61 -17.44 -6.24
CA ILE A 273 7.89 -17.71 -4.99
C ILE A 273 7.03 -16.48 -4.66
N SER A 274 5.72 -16.65 -4.75
CA SER A 274 4.73 -15.58 -4.56
C SER A 274 4.21 -15.50 -3.12
N MET A 275 5.09 -15.86 -2.18
CA MET A 275 4.83 -16.06 -0.76
C MET A 275 5.92 -15.37 0.08
N SER A 276 5.62 -15.05 1.34
CA SER A 276 6.59 -14.50 2.29
C SER A 276 6.22 -14.95 3.70
N SER A 277 7.22 -15.22 4.56
CA SER A 277 6.94 -15.54 5.97
C SER A 277 6.12 -14.43 6.64
N PRO A 278 5.12 -14.77 7.49
CA PRO A 278 4.35 -13.77 8.24
C PRO A 278 5.17 -13.10 9.36
N MET A 279 6.33 -13.67 9.72
CA MET A 279 7.29 -13.12 10.67
C MET A 279 8.67 -12.98 10.04
N LEU A 280 9.47 -12.04 10.54
CA LEU A 280 10.81 -11.80 10.03
C LEU A 280 11.82 -12.74 10.71
N GLU A 281 12.36 -13.68 9.95
CA GLU A 281 13.40 -14.61 10.40
C GLU A 281 14.81 -14.15 9.97
N THR A 282 15.86 -14.78 10.54
CA THR A 282 17.24 -14.60 10.08
C THR A 282 17.56 -15.50 8.89
N LEU A 283 18.68 -15.22 8.19
CA LEU A 283 19.01 -15.89 6.93
C LEU A 283 19.25 -17.41 7.08
N GLU A 284 19.64 -17.89 8.27
CA GLU A 284 19.81 -19.32 8.55
C GLU A 284 18.55 -20.01 9.10
N LEU A 285 17.42 -19.29 9.22
CA LEU A 285 16.13 -19.81 9.68
C LEU A 285 15.02 -19.67 8.62
N ASP A 286 15.12 -18.71 7.70
CA ASP A 286 14.19 -18.57 6.57
C ASP A 286 14.47 -19.62 5.47
N PRO A 287 13.53 -20.57 5.21
CA PRO A 287 13.70 -21.58 4.16
C PRO A 287 13.81 -20.97 2.76
N ILE A 288 13.22 -19.80 2.52
CA ILE A 288 13.30 -19.12 1.21
C ILE A 288 14.71 -18.57 1.00
N SER A 289 15.30 -17.94 2.01
CA SER A 289 16.71 -17.49 2.00
C SER A 289 17.68 -18.66 1.79
N ILE A 290 17.51 -19.77 2.51
CA ILE A 290 18.37 -20.96 2.41
C ILE A 290 18.30 -21.57 1.00
N GLY A 291 17.10 -21.92 0.54
CA GLY A 291 16.90 -22.53 -0.78
C GLY A 291 17.39 -21.63 -1.92
N ALA A 292 17.13 -20.32 -1.83
CA ALA A 292 17.59 -19.36 -2.83
C ALA A 292 19.11 -19.15 -2.84
N PHE A 293 19.83 -19.44 -1.75
CA PHE A 293 21.30 -19.42 -1.74
C PHE A 293 21.86 -20.57 -2.59
N HIS A 294 21.33 -21.77 -2.40
CA HIS A 294 21.73 -22.93 -3.20
C HIS A 294 21.30 -22.81 -4.67
N ALA A 295 20.13 -22.20 -4.94
CA ALA A 295 19.72 -21.83 -6.30
C ALA A 295 20.69 -20.83 -6.94
N MET A 296 21.11 -19.79 -6.20
CA MET A 296 22.10 -18.80 -6.63
C MET A 296 23.45 -19.47 -6.98
N LYS A 297 23.94 -20.41 -6.15
CA LYS A 297 25.15 -21.22 -6.43
C LYS A 297 25.06 -22.05 -7.72
N LYS A 298 23.87 -22.28 -8.27
CA LYS A 298 23.63 -22.95 -9.56
C LYS A 298 23.24 -22.01 -10.71
N GLY A 299 23.33 -20.69 -10.53
CA GLY A 299 22.99 -19.71 -11.56
C GLY A 299 21.47 -19.52 -11.76
N ILE A 300 20.66 -19.96 -10.80
CA ILE A 300 19.20 -19.86 -10.81
C ILE A 300 18.81 -18.64 -9.97
N LEU A 301 18.20 -17.63 -10.60
CA LEU A 301 17.66 -16.48 -9.87
C LEU A 301 16.32 -16.86 -9.24
N THR A 302 16.13 -16.50 -7.98
CA THR A 302 14.84 -16.63 -7.28
C THR A 302 14.20 -15.25 -7.14
N THR A 303 13.02 -15.07 -7.75
CA THR A 303 12.15 -13.90 -7.51
C THR A 303 11.22 -14.19 -6.35
N ASN A 304 11.03 -13.21 -5.47
CA ASN A 304 10.21 -13.37 -4.28
C ASN A 304 9.39 -12.10 -3.96
N SER A 305 8.13 -12.29 -3.57
CA SER A 305 7.22 -11.21 -3.19
C SER A 305 7.67 -10.49 -1.91
N ALA A 306 7.62 -9.16 -1.88
CA ALA A 306 8.04 -8.38 -0.71
C ALA A 306 7.13 -8.53 0.52
N GLY A 307 5.88 -8.98 0.34
CA GLY A 307 4.86 -9.07 1.38
C GLY A 307 3.73 -8.05 1.20
N ASN A 308 2.59 -8.30 1.85
CA ASN A 308 1.37 -7.50 1.73
C ASN A 308 1.00 -6.79 3.05
N SER A 309 1.99 -6.38 3.84
CA SER A 309 1.85 -5.81 5.19
C SER A 309 2.17 -4.30 5.28
N GLY A 310 2.18 -3.59 4.14
CA GLY A 310 2.34 -2.13 4.08
C GLY A 310 1.13 -1.35 4.62
N PRO A 311 1.17 0.00 4.60
CA PRO A 311 2.18 0.87 3.97
C PRO A 311 3.34 1.28 4.88
N PHE A 312 3.36 0.85 6.14
CA PHE A 312 4.38 1.24 7.11
C PHE A 312 5.77 0.69 6.76
N LEU A 313 6.82 1.39 7.18
CA LEU A 313 8.22 0.95 7.03
C LEU A 313 8.49 -0.33 7.84
N GLN A 314 9.53 -1.08 7.45
CA GLN A 314 10.00 -2.31 8.13
C GLN A 314 8.96 -3.44 8.14
N THR A 315 8.21 -3.59 7.05
CA THR A 315 7.09 -4.55 6.90
C THR A 315 7.36 -5.66 5.88
N LEU A 316 8.52 -5.68 5.22
CA LEU A 316 8.94 -6.78 4.34
C LEU A 316 9.72 -7.85 5.10
N THR A 317 9.53 -9.12 4.73
CA THR A 317 10.26 -10.28 5.28
C THR A 317 11.21 -10.92 4.28
N SER A 318 11.09 -10.60 2.98
CA SER A 318 12.00 -11.03 1.91
C SER A 318 13.32 -10.22 1.94
N VAL A 319 14.29 -10.66 2.75
CA VAL A 319 15.48 -9.86 3.10
C VAL A 319 16.82 -10.28 2.48
N ALA A 320 16.99 -11.53 2.00
CA ALA A 320 18.28 -12.01 1.51
C ALA A 320 18.80 -11.25 0.27
N PRO A 321 20.11 -10.92 0.16
CA PRO A 321 20.63 -10.18 -1.00
C PRO A 321 20.53 -10.93 -2.33
N TRP A 322 20.62 -12.26 -2.30
CA TRP A 322 20.55 -13.14 -3.48
C TRP A 322 19.11 -13.35 -3.99
N LEU A 323 18.08 -13.06 -3.18
CA LEU A 323 16.69 -12.95 -3.65
C LEU A 323 16.47 -11.68 -4.45
N MET A 324 15.66 -11.75 -5.51
CA MET A 324 15.08 -10.57 -6.18
C MET A 324 13.72 -10.26 -5.55
N THR A 325 13.68 -9.29 -4.64
CA THR A 325 12.50 -8.96 -3.83
C THR A 325 11.62 -7.91 -4.50
N VAL A 326 10.33 -8.23 -4.71
CA VAL A 326 9.45 -7.49 -5.62
C VAL A 326 8.28 -6.82 -4.88
N ALA A 327 8.16 -5.50 -5.02
CA ALA A 327 7.01 -4.71 -4.59
C ALA A 327 5.88 -4.68 -5.62
N ALA A 328 4.66 -4.38 -5.19
CA ALA A 328 3.49 -4.25 -6.06
C ALA A 328 3.21 -2.78 -6.39
N SER A 329 3.05 -2.45 -7.67
CA SER A 329 2.57 -1.15 -8.14
C SER A 329 1.35 -1.28 -9.07
N THR A 330 0.63 -0.17 -9.24
CA THR A 330 -0.53 -0.05 -10.12
C THR A 330 -0.14 -0.11 -11.60
N THR A 331 -1.09 -0.51 -12.44
CA THR A 331 -1.05 -0.29 -13.90
C THR A 331 -1.87 0.95 -14.26
N ASP A 332 -1.79 1.43 -15.50
CA ASP A 332 -2.69 2.50 -15.99
C ASP A 332 -4.16 2.05 -16.17
N GLN A 333 -4.54 0.83 -15.77
CA GLN A 333 -5.94 0.40 -15.62
C GLN A 333 -6.34 0.29 -14.15
N GLN A 334 -7.34 1.09 -13.75
CA GLN A 334 -8.02 0.97 -12.46
C GLN A 334 -9.38 0.28 -12.67
N ILE A 335 -9.86 -0.49 -11.68
CA ILE A 335 -11.24 -0.98 -11.62
C ILE A 335 -11.95 -0.17 -10.54
N ILE A 336 -13.00 0.55 -10.92
CA ILE A 336 -13.78 1.39 -10.01
C ILE A 336 -15.24 0.98 -9.98
N ASP A 337 -15.88 1.17 -8.82
CA ASP A 337 -17.33 1.11 -8.65
C ASP A 337 -17.89 2.53 -8.53
N LYS A 338 -19.16 2.71 -8.92
CA LYS A 338 -19.89 3.96 -8.72
C LYS A 338 -21.06 3.71 -7.78
N ILE A 339 -21.02 4.33 -6.62
CA ILE A 339 -22.12 4.38 -5.66
C ILE A 339 -22.87 5.68 -5.90
N VAL A 340 -24.12 5.59 -6.36
CA VAL A 340 -24.99 6.75 -6.53
C VAL A 340 -25.92 6.83 -5.34
N LEU A 341 -25.84 7.90 -4.56
CA LEU A 341 -26.69 8.17 -3.40
C LEU A 341 -28.03 8.79 -3.85
N GLY A 342 -29.06 8.67 -3.02
CA GLY A 342 -30.42 9.15 -3.32
C GLY A 342 -30.56 10.68 -3.49
N ASN A 343 -29.54 11.45 -3.12
CA ASN A 343 -29.42 12.90 -3.39
C ASN A 343 -28.73 13.23 -4.74
N GLY A 344 -28.28 12.23 -5.49
CA GLY A 344 -27.56 12.38 -6.76
C GLY A 344 -26.03 12.40 -6.64
N THR A 345 -25.47 12.49 -5.43
CA THR A 345 -24.01 12.41 -5.22
C THR A 345 -23.49 11.05 -5.67
N THR A 346 -22.44 11.04 -6.49
CA THR A 346 -21.75 9.82 -6.91
C THR A 346 -20.40 9.73 -6.20
N ILE A 347 -20.19 8.62 -5.49
CA ILE A 347 -18.95 8.27 -4.78
C ILE A 347 -18.25 7.14 -5.56
N ILE A 348 -16.92 7.17 -5.59
CA ILE A 348 -16.10 6.21 -6.32
C ILE A 348 -15.53 5.18 -5.34
N GLY A 349 -15.87 3.92 -5.53
CA GLY A 349 -15.38 2.81 -4.72
C GLY A 349 -14.42 1.88 -5.47
N SER A 350 -13.88 0.89 -4.76
CA SER A 350 -12.92 -0.08 -5.30
C SER A 350 -13.25 -1.53 -4.92
N ALA A 351 -13.84 -2.26 -5.85
CA ALA A 351 -14.04 -3.71 -5.83
C ALA A 351 -14.11 -4.24 -7.27
N VAL A 352 -14.27 -5.54 -7.44
CA VAL A 352 -14.53 -6.19 -8.74
C VAL A 352 -15.97 -6.71 -8.74
N ASN A 353 -16.91 -5.75 -8.69
CA ASN A 353 -18.35 -5.96 -8.73
C ASN A 353 -18.86 -6.26 -10.15
N THR A 354 -19.09 -7.53 -10.44
CA THR A 354 -19.60 -7.98 -11.74
C THR A 354 -21.12 -7.88 -11.88
N PHE A 355 -21.84 -7.58 -10.80
CA PHE A 355 -23.29 -7.70 -10.71
C PHE A 355 -24.01 -6.45 -11.21
N ARG A 356 -25.28 -6.60 -11.57
CA ARG A 356 -26.20 -5.51 -11.91
C ARG A 356 -27.44 -5.61 -11.03
N LEU A 357 -27.82 -4.49 -10.42
CA LEU A 357 -29.08 -4.37 -9.68
C LEU A 357 -30.22 -4.02 -10.64
N ASN A 358 -31.37 -4.68 -10.49
CA ASN A 358 -32.56 -4.43 -11.31
C ASN A 358 -33.40 -3.29 -10.71
N GLY A 359 -32.93 -2.06 -10.91
CA GLY A 359 -33.54 -0.83 -10.38
C GLY A 359 -32.48 0.24 -10.12
N THR A 360 -32.90 1.47 -9.90
CA THR A 360 -31.99 2.64 -9.84
C THR A 360 -31.80 3.24 -8.44
N ASN A 361 -32.56 2.80 -7.43
CA ASN A 361 -32.58 3.47 -6.12
C ASN A 361 -33.16 2.57 -4.99
N PHE A 362 -32.29 2.05 -4.12
CA PHE A 362 -32.64 1.06 -3.07
C PHE A 362 -32.39 1.62 -1.65
N PRO A 363 -33.15 1.22 -0.62
CA PRO A 363 -32.91 1.70 0.75
C PRO A 363 -31.51 1.32 1.24
N LEU A 364 -30.86 2.25 1.92
CA LEU A 364 -29.56 2.11 2.55
C LEU A 364 -29.77 2.01 4.07
N VAL A 365 -29.02 1.15 4.76
CA VAL A 365 -29.08 1.01 6.23
C VAL A 365 -27.67 0.79 6.78
N HIS A 366 -27.33 1.39 7.93
CA HIS A 366 -26.07 1.07 8.61
C HIS A 366 -26.22 -0.25 9.37
N GLY A 367 -25.13 -1.01 9.52
CA GLY A 367 -25.15 -2.28 10.24
C GLY A 367 -25.73 -2.17 11.65
N LYS A 368 -25.47 -1.06 12.36
CA LYS A 368 -26.00 -0.80 13.71
C LYS A 368 -27.53 -0.77 13.78
N ASP A 369 -28.18 -0.27 12.73
CA ASP A 369 -29.63 -0.15 12.60
C ASP A 369 -30.29 -1.40 11.98
N ALA A 370 -29.49 -2.43 11.68
CA ALA A 370 -29.90 -3.69 11.08
C ALA A 370 -29.77 -4.91 12.03
N SER A 371 -29.47 -4.68 13.30
CA SER A 371 -29.36 -5.69 14.35
C SER A 371 -30.58 -5.71 15.28
N ARG A 372 -30.80 -6.87 15.92
CA ARG A 372 -31.65 -7.02 17.12
C ARG A 372 -30.94 -7.65 18.31
N ASN A 373 -29.82 -8.35 18.05
CA ASN A 373 -29.20 -9.29 19.01
C ASN A 373 -27.73 -8.94 19.34
N CYS A 374 -27.09 -8.07 18.55
CA CYS A 374 -25.73 -7.59 18.77
C CYS A 374 -25.73 -6.11 19.16
N SER A 375 -24.72 -5.69 19.93
CA SER A 375 -24.46 -4.28 20.25
C SER A 375 -24.15 -3.45 19.00
N ASN A 376 -24.39 -2.14 19.07
CA ASN A 376 -24.21 -1.21 17.94
C ASN A 376 -22.85 -1.36 17.24
N LEU A 377 -21.77 -1.54 18.00
CA LEU A 377 -20.41 -1.78 17.47
C LEU A 377 -20.30 -3.08 16.66
N MET A 378 -20.77 -4.21 17.21
CA MET A 378 -20.71 -5.51 16.52
C MET A 378 -21.66 -5.57 15.31
N ALA A 379 -22.76 -4.84 15.40
CA ALA A 379 -23.75 -4.69 14.34
C ALA A 379 -23.25 -3.80 13.19
N GLY A 380 -22.64 -2.64 13.49
CA GLY A 380 -22.00 -1.76 12.52
C GLY A 380 -20.83 -2.41 11.78
N LEU A 381 -19.96 -3.13 12.51
CA LEU A 381 -18.93 -4.01 11.94
C LEU A 381 -19.51 -5.15 11.08
N CYS A 382 -20.82 -5.39 11.12
CA CYS A 382 -21.53 -6.48 10.46
C CYS A 382 -20.90 -7.85 10.78
N ASN A 383 -20.64 -8.11 12.08
CA ASN A 383 -20.08 -9.36 12.54
C ASN A 383 -21.02 -10.56 12.28
N ASN A 384 -20.42 -11.74 12.13
CA ASN A 384 -21.14 -12.99 11.84
C ASN A 384 -22.27 -13.27 12.85
N GLY A 385 -23.52 -13.29 12.39
CA GLY A 385 -24.72 -13.48 13.21
C GLY A 385 -25.42 -12.18 13.68
N CYS A 386 -24.87 -11.00 13.37
CA CYS A 386 -25.40 -9.73 13.89
C CYS A 386 -26.44 -9.03 13.01
N LEU A 387 -26.57 -9.39 11.72
CA LEU A 387 -27.56 -8.78 10.82
C LEU A 387 -28.88 -9.58 10.84
N ASP A 388 -30.00 -8.92 11.12
CA ASP A 388 -31.32 -9.54 11.03
C ASP A 388 -31.75 -9.59 9.56
N ASN A 389 -31.93 -10.81 9.04
CA ASN A 389 -32.35 -11.08 7.67
C ASN A 389 -33.56 -10.23 7.22
N ASN A 390 -34.52 -9.94 8.12
CA ASN A 390 -35.71 -9.15 7.80
C ASN A 390 -35.43 -7.65 7.74
N LEU A 391 -34.41 -7.16 8.45
CA LEU A 391 -34.01 -5.76 8.45
C LEU A 391 -33.13 -5.41 7.25
N VAL A 392 -32.36 -6.37 6.70
CA VAL A 392 -31.48 -6.16 5.53
C VAL A 392 -32.07 -6.57 4.18
N LYS A 393 -33.10 -7.44 4.16
CA LYS A 393 -33.69 -7.97 2.92
C LYS A 393 -34.16 -6.85 1.98
N GLY A 394 -33.60 -6.82 0.78
CA GLY A 394 -33.92 -5.80 -0.24
C GLY A 394 -33.23 -4.44 -0.05
N LYS A 395 -32.32 -4.30 0.93
CA LYS A 395 -31.56 -3.08 1.21
C LYS A 395 -30.07 -3.24 0.90
N ILE A 396 -29.39 -2.12 0.71
CA ILE A 396 -27.93 -2.05 0.75
C ILE A 396 -27.50 -1.81 2.21
N VAL A 397 -26.52 -2.55 2.71
CA VAL A 397 -26.00 -2.40 4.09
C VAL A 397 -24.64 -1.70 4.06
N LEU A 398 -24.49 -0.62 4.83
CA LEU A 398 -23.20 0.03 5.10
C LEU A 398 -22.59 -0.61 6.36
N CYS A 399 -21.34 -1.10 6.27
CA CYS A 399 -20.64 -1.77 7.37
C CYS A 399 -19.26 -1.16 7.63
N ASP A 400 -18.85 -1.06 8.89
CA ASP A 400 -17.58 -0.44 9.33
C ASP A 400 -16.34 -1.33 9.03
N SER A 401 -16.53 -2.46 8.33
CA SER A 401 -15.50 -3.47 8.09
C SER A 401 -15.76 -4.27 6.81
N ILE A 402 -14.70 -4.53 6.04
CA ILE A 402 -14.75 -5.41 4.85
C ILE A 402 -15.27 -6.83 5.13
N LYS A 403 -15.14 -7.32 6.37
CA LYS A 403 -15.72 -8.62 6.77
C LYS A 403 -17.25 -8.62 6.66
N GLY A 404 -17.89 -7.46 6.76
CA GLY A 404 -19.33 -7.28 6.64
C GLY A 404 -19.93 -7.71 5.30
N ILE A 405 -19.14 -7.72 4.20
CA ILE A 405 -19.59 -8.24 2.90
C ILE A 405 -20.08 -9.69 3.02
N GLY A 406 -19.37 -10.53 3.80
CA GLY A 406 -19.70 -11.93 3.97
C GLY A 406 -20.99 -12.16 4.75
N GLU A 407 -21.20 -11.38 5.82
CA GLU A 407 -22.43 -11.45 6.63
C GLU A 407 -23.63 -10.84 5.91
N ALA A 408 -23.48 -9.68 5.27
CA ALA A 408 -24.55 -9.05 4.51
C ALA A 408 -25.03 -9.95 3.36
N TYR A 409 -24.10 -10.64 2.68
CA TYR A 409 -24.45 -11.66 1.68
C TYR A 409 -25.21 -12.85 2.29
N LYS A 410 -24.73 -13.39 3.41
CA LYS A 410 -25.35 -14.50 4.16
C LYS A 410 -26.74 -14.16 4.72
N ALA A 411 -26.95 -12.93 5.19
CA ALA A 411 -28.22 -12.45 5.72
C ALA A 411 -29.26 -12.07 4.63
N GLY A 412 -28.87 -12.11 3.35
CA GLY A 412 -29.77 -11.82 2.23
C GLY A 412 -29.98 -10.32 1.95
N ALA A 413 -28.99 -9.49 2.25
CA ALA A 413 -28.95 -8.10 1.79
C ALA A 413 -28.93 -8.03 0.24
N LEU A 414 -29.40 -6.91 -0.31
CA LEU A 414 -29.35 -6.67 -1.76
C LEU A 414 -27.95 -6.24 -2.24
N GLY A 415 -27.19 -5.59 -1.36
CA GLY A 415 -25.79 -5.22 -1.59
C GLY A 415 -25.10 -4.75 -0.32
N CYS A 416 -23.81 -4.47 -0.38
CA CYS A 416 -23.03 -3.99 0.77
C CYS A 416 -21.98 -2.93 0.39
N ILE A 417 -21.83 -1.90 1.22
CA ILE A 417 -20.77 -0.91 1.11
C ILE A 417 -19.92 -1.01 2.38
N VAL A 418 -18.59 -1.02 2.25
CA VAL A 418 -17.68 -1.21 3.39
C VAL A 418 -16.52 -0.22 3.40
N TYR A 419 -16.08 0.14 4.60
CA TYR A 419 -14.80 0.82 4.82
C TYR A 419 -13.61 -0.14 4.65
N ASN A 420 -12.57 0.27 3.88
CA ASN A 420 -11.28 -0.42 3.85
C ASN A 420 -10.10 0.41 3.28
N ASP A 421 -9.44 1.22 4.11
CA ASP A 421 -8.21 1.95 3.69
C ASP A 421 -7.00 1.04 3.37
N ALA A 422 -6.95 -0.19 3.90
CA ALA A 422 -5.79 -1.08 3.72
C ALA A 422 -5.59 -1.55 2.26
N LEU A 423 -6.64 -1.51 1.44
CA LEU A 423 -6.61 -1.81 0.01
C LEU A 423 -6.86 -0.56 -0.84
N ASN A 424 -6.49 0.65 -0.37
CA ASN A 424 -6.66 1.87 -1.15
C ASN A 424 -5.99 1.72 -2.55
N GLY A 425 -6.81 1.80 -3.61
CA GLY A 425 -6.43 1.59 -5.02
C GLY A 425 -6.45 0.14 -5.53
N ALA A 426 -6.74 -0.86 -4.69
CA ALA A 426 -6.69 -2.28 -5.02
C ALA A 426 -8.06 -2.95 -4.83
N SER A 427 -8.56 -3.59 -5.89
CA SER A 427 -9.96 -4.02 -5.97
C SER A 427 -10.08 -5.53 -5.70
N SER A 428 -10.85 -5.92 -4.68
CA SER A 428 -11.16 -7.33 -4.39
C SER A 428 -12.43 -7.79 -5.11
N VAL A 429 -12.46 -9.04 -5.55
CA VAL A 429 -13.69 -9.67 -6.08
C VAL A 429 -14.71 -9.86 -4.95
N VAL A 430 -15.95 -9.45 -5.20
CA VAL A 430 -17.07 -9.54 -4.26
C VAL A 430 -18.09 -10.60 -4.69
N PRO A 431 -18.81 -11.26 -3.75
CA PRO A 431 -19.69 -12.39 -4.04
C PRO A 431 -21.11 -11.96 -4.48
N PHE A 432 -21.45 -10.68 -4.31
CA PHE A 432 -22.71 -10.04 -4.66
C PHE A 432 -22.47 -8.52 -4.89
N PRO A 433 -23.48 -7.69 -5.21
CA PRO A 433 -23.31 -6.25 -5.41
C PRO A 433 -22.67 -5.55 -4.19
N ALA A 434 -21.37 -5.27 -4.25
CA ALA A 434 -20.67 -4.63 -3.15
C ALA A 434 -19.49 -3.76 -3.62
N SER A 435 -19.07 -2.84 -2.77
CA SER A 435 -18.01 -1.85 -3.03
C SER A 435 -17.24 -1.54 -1.76
N THR A 436 -15.92 -1.37 -1.84
CA THR A 436 -15.11 -0.82 -0.74
C THR A 436 -14.88 0.68 -0.91
N LEU A 437 -14.64 1.40 0.19
CA LEU A 437 -14.45 2.85 0.25
C LEU A 437 -13.24 3.25 1.09
N THR A 438 -12.67 4.42 0.78
CA THR A 438 -11.73 5.12 1.67
C THR A 438 -12.47 5.68 2.89
N HIS A 439 -11.74 6.03 3.95
CA HIS A 439 -12.29 6.70 5.14
C HIS A 439 -13.11 7.96 4.78
N GLY A 440 -12.58 8.85 3.92
CA GLY A 440 -13.26 10.09 3.56
C GLY A 440 -14.57 9.89 2.78
N ASP A 441 -14.57 8.91 1.85
CA ASP A 441 -15.77 8.51 1.13
C ASP A 441 -16.80 7.85 2.06
N TYR A 442 -16.33 7.03 3.02
CA TYR A 442 -17.18 6.34 3.99
C TYR A 442 -17.90 7.32 4.94
N THR A 443 -17.16 8.25 5.54
CA THR A 443 -17.70 9.33 6.39
C THR A 443 -18.71 10.21 5.63
N SER A 444 -18.49 10.41 4.32
CA SER A 444 -19.44 11.11 3.45
C SER A 444 -20.78 10.37 3.31
N ILE A 445 -20.79 9.02 3.32
CA ILE A 445 -22.04 8.24 3.35
C ILE A 445 -22.68 8.25 4.75
N LEU A 446 -21.91 8.17 5.83
CA LEU A 446 -22.45 8.31 7.20
C LEU A 446 -23.17 9.65 7.40
N SER A 447 -22.57 10.73 6.90
CA SER A 447 -23.18 12.07 6.87
C SER A 447 -24.46 12.10 6.03
N TYR A 448 -24.45 11.46 4.85
CA TYR A 448 -25.66 11.33 4.03
C TYR A 448 -26.78 10.54 4.74
N ILE A 449 -26.49 9.39 5.34
CA ILE A 449 -27.46 8.58 6.09
C ILE A 449 -28.10 9.42 7.20
N SER A 450 -27.28 10.19 7.92
CA SER A 450 -27.73 11.07 9.01
C SER A 450 -28.56 12.27 8.53
N SER A 451 -28.49 12.63 7.24
CA SER A 451 -29.17 13.79 6.68
C SER A 451 -30.62 13.55 6.21
N THR A 452 -31.09 12.29 6.14
CA THR A 452 -32.41 11.94 5.61
C THR A 452 -33.08 10.78 6.35
N LYS A 453 -34.42 10.76 6.35
CA LYS A 453 -35.23 9.67 6.93
C LYS A 453 -35.51 8.51 5.96
N ASP A 454 -35.24 8.69 4.67
CA ASP A 454 -35.18 7.62 3.66
C ASP A 454 -33.81 7.71 2.96
N PRO A 455 -32.73 7.22 3.59
CA PRO A 455 -31.42 7.13 2.96
C PRO A 455 -31.41 6.00 1.94
N ARG A 456 -30.88 6.26 0.75
CA ARG A 456 -30.91 5.32 -0.37
C ARG A 456 -29.66 5.38 -1.23
N ALA A 457 -29.36 4.28 -1.92
CA ALA A 457 -28.22 4.18 -2.83
C ALA A 457 -28.46 3.19 -3.98
N MET A 458 -27.53 3.20 -4.94
CA MET A 458 -27.36 2.19 -5.98
C MET A 458 -25.86 1.93 -6.15
N ILE A 459 -25.46 0.66 -6.07
CA ILE A 459 -24.10 0.22 -6.44
C ILE A 459 -24.15 -0.21 -7.91
N LEU A 460 -23.43 0.50 -8.78
CA LEU A 460 -23.27 0.12 -10.18
C LEU A 460 -22.25 -1.01 -10.35
N LYS A 461 -22.38 -1.78 -11.44
CA LYS A 461 -21.32 -2.70 -11.90
C LYS A 461 -20.02 -1.92 -12.07
N SER A 462 -18.88 -2.50 -11.69
CA SER A 462 -17.58 -1.86 -11.92
C SER A 462 -17.34 -1.53 -13.39
N GLU A 463 -16.51 -0.53 -13.63
CA GLU A 463 -15.94 -0.20 -14.93
C GLU A 463 -14.40 -0.13 -14.85
N VAL A 464 -13.73 -0.26 -16.00
CA VAL A 464 -12.28 -0.09 -16.10
C VAL A 464 -11.99 1.34 -16.58
N THR A 465 -11.38 2.14 -15.72
CA THR A 465 -10.91 3.49 -16.04
C THR A 465 -9.40 3.50 -16.28
N ARG A 466 -8.90 4.61 -16.86
CA ARG A 466 -7.47 4.81 -17.08
C ARG A 466 -6.88 5.78 -16.06
N ASP A 467 -5.88 5.34 -15.31
CA ASP A 467 -5.11 6.20 -14.40
C ASP A 467 -3.81 6.66 -15.08
N SER A 468 -3.65 7.97 -15.23
CA SER A 468 -2.40 8.59 -15.70
C SER A 468 -1.38 8.87 -14.58
N SER A 469 -1.71 8.55 -13.34
CA SER A 469 -0.79 8.64 -12.19
C SER A 469 0.17 7.44 -12.08
N ALA A 470 -0.24 6.29 -12.60
CA ALA A 470 0.49 5.02 -12.54
C ALA A 470 1.87 5.07 -13.25
N PRO A 471 2.86 4.28 -12.79
CA PRO A 471 2.79 3.37 -11.64
C PRO A 471 2.95 4.10 -10.31
N THR A 472 2.10 3.73 -9.34
CA THR A 472 2.21 4.11 -7.93
C THR A 472 2.30 2.83 -7.11
N VAL A 473 3.15 2.77 -6.08
CA VAL A 473 3.32 1.57 -5.26
C VAL A 473 2.08 1.37 -4.38
N ALA A 474 1.53 0.15 -4.39
CA ALA A 474 0.30 -0.18 -3.69
C ALA A 474 0.43 0.01 -2.16
N SER A 475 -0.67 0.43 -1.52
CA SER A 475 -0.81 0.62 -0.07
C SER A 475 -0.39 -0.61 0.72
N PHE A 476 -0.97 -1.77 0.41
CA PHE A 476 -0.66 -3.05 1.04
C PHE A 476 0.79 -3.52 0.81
N SER A 477 1.50 -3.05 -0.22
CA SER A 477 2.83 -3.58 -0.52
C SER A 477 3.78 -3.28 0.63
N SER A 478 4.45 -4.30 1.15
CA SER A 478 5.42 -4.14 2.24
C SER A 478 6.59 -3.21 1.88
N ARG A 479 7.28 -2.72 2.90
CA ARG A 479 8.33 -1.69 2.80
C ARG A 479 9.60 -2.07 3.54
N GLY A 480 10.72 -1.55 3.03
CA GLY A 480 11.98 -1.49 3.76
C GLY A 480 11.98 -0.43 4.89
N PRO A 481 13.13 -0.13 5.50
CA PRO A 481 14.43 -0.78 5.27
C PRO A 481 14.43 -2.27 5.61
N ASN A 482 15.38 -3.00 5.03
CA ASN A 482 15.74 -4.34 5.48
C ASN A 482 16.17 -4.27 6.95
N VAL A 483 15.47 -5.00 7.83
CA VAL A 483 15.69 -4.94 9.28
C VAL A 483 16.89 -5.79 9.70
N ILE A 484 17.12 -6.93 9.03
CA ILE A 484 18.24 -7.84 9.31
C ILE A 484 19.55 -7.27 8.76
N ILE A 485 19.54 -6.74 7.54
CA ILE A 485 20.72 -6.11 6.90
C ILE A 485 20.38 -4.69 6.38
N PRO A 486 20.40 -3.65 7.23
CA PRO A 486 20.06 -2.27 6.84
C PRO A 486 20.93 -1.65 5.74
N ASP A 487 22.11 -2.23 5.47
CA ASP A 487 23.04 -1.82 4.41
C ASP A 487 22.70 -2.45 3.03
N ILE A 488 21.65 -3.26 2.93
CA ILE A 488 21.13 -3.83 1.68
C ILE A 488 19.69 -3.33 1.45
N LEU A 489 19.50 -2.56 0.39
CA LEU A 489 18.19 -2.00 0.05
C LEU A 489 17.21 -3.12 -0.30
N LYS A 490 16.02 -3.07 0.30
CA LYS A 490 14.86 -3.88 -0.03
C LYS A 490 13.60 -2.99 0.00
N PRO A 491 12.60 -3.19 -0.88
CA PRO A 491 12.57 -4.15 -1.99
C PRO A 491 13.63 -3.83 -3.06
N ASP A 492 13.91 -4.76 -3.98
CA ASP A 492 14.87 -4.54 -5.07
C ASP A 492 14.23 -3.78 -6.25
N ILE A 493 12.96 -4.06 -6.55
CA ILE A 493 12.22 -3.48 -7.68
C ILE A 493 10.71 -3.47 -7.42
N SER A 494 9.94 -2.73 -8.22
CA SER A 494 8.49 -2.81 -8.29
C SER A 494 8.00 -3.30 -9.66
N ALA A 495 6.88 -3.99 -9.68
CA ALA A 495 6.21 -4.46 -10.91
C ALA A 495 4.68 -4.46 -10.73
N PRO A 496 3.88 -4.63 -11.81
CA PRO A 496 2.43 -4.68 -11.75
C PRO A 496 1.91 -5.74 -10.79
N GLY A 497 1.23 -5.32 -9.72
CA GLY A 497 0.71 -6.21 -8.67
C GLY A 497 -0.69 -5.83 -8.18
N VAL A 498 -1.41 -5.00 -8.94
CA VAL A 498 -2.75 -4.54 -8.59
C VAL A 498 -3.71 -4.80 -9.76
N ASN A 499 -4.85 -5.41 -9.46
CA ASN A 499 -5.92 -5.73 -10.40
C ASN A 499 -5.42 -6.52 -11.63
N ILE A 500 -4.59 -7.54 -11.40
CA ILE A 500 -3.99 -8.41 -12.42
C ILE A 500 -4.98 -9.53 -12.79
N LEU A 501 -5.26 -9.67 -14.08
CA LEU A 501 -6.12 -10.73 -14.62
C LEU A 501 -5.24 -11.88 -15.13
N ALA A 502 -5.34 -13.06 -14.51
CA ALA A 502 -4.62 -14.26 -14.93
C ALA A 502 -5.50 -15.51 -14.72
N ALA A 503 -4.96 -16.69 -15.06
CA ALA A 503 -5.71 -17.95 -14.97
C ALA A 503 -6.04 -18.32 -13.52
N TYR A 504 -7.07 -19.15 -13.33
CA TYR A 504 -7.53 -19.57 -12.01
C TYR A 504 -8.04 -21.00 -12.03
N SER A 505 -8.03 -21.64 -10.85
CA SER A 505 -8.59 -22.98 -10.67
C SER A 505 -10.12 -22.97 -10.69
N LEU A 506 -10.71 -24.07 -11.16
CA LEU A 506 -12.16 -24.27 -11.20
C LEU A 506 -12.71 -24.97 -9.94
N GLU A 507 -11.86 -25.30 -8.96
CA GLU A 507 -12.27 -25.88 -7.68
C GLU A 507 -12.60 -24.80 -6.62
N THR A 508 -11.90 -23.67 -6.64
CA THR A 508 -12.06 -22.51 -5.72
C THR A 508 -13.00 -21.40 -6.25
N PRO A 509 -13.74 -20.67 -5.39
CA PRO A 509 -14.46 -19.46 -5.80
C PRO A 509 -13.52 -18.30 -6.17
N PRO A 510 -13.91 -17.40 -7.09
CA PRO A 510 -13.11 -16.22 -7.46
C PRO A 510 -13.05 -15.12 -6.38
N SER A 511 -13.60 -15.35 -5.19
CA SER A 511 -13.58 -14.40 -4.07
C SER A 511 -13.35 -15.13 -2.74
N THR A 512 -12.77 -14.43 -1.77
CA THR A 512 -12.39 -14.96 -0.44
C THR A 512 -13.57 -15.26 0.49
N PHE A 513 -14.79 -15.37 -0.06
CA PHE A 513 -16.02 -15.62 0.69
C PHE A 513 -16.55 -17.02 0.38
N PHE A 514 -16.45 -17.93 1.34
CA PHE A 514 -16.84 -19.36 1.22
C PHE A 514 -18.27 -19.62 0.68
N ASN A 515 -19.17 -18.64 0.76
CA ASN A 515 -20.53 -18.72 0.22
C ASN A 515 -20.62 -18.48 -1.30
N ASP A 516 -19.56 -18.02 -1.96
CA ASP A 516 -19.52 -17.79 -3.40
C ASP A 516 -19.48 -19.13 -4.17
N LYS A 517 -20.48 -19.32 -5.04
CA LYS A 517 -20.65 -20.54 -5.84
C LYS A 517 -20.23 -20.37 -7.29
N ARG A 518 -19.69 -19.21 -7.68
CA ARG A 518 -19.10 -19.01 -9.01
C ARG A 518 -17.80 -19.83 -9.12
N ARG A 519 -17.48 -20.23 -10.34
CA ARG A 519 -16.17 -20.77 -10.76
C ARG A 519 -15.81 -20.14 -12.10
N VAL A 520 -14.54 -19.80 -12.30
CA VAL A 520 -14.06 -19.04 -13.46
C VAL A 520 -12.71 -19.57 -13.91
N LYS A 521 -12.42 -19.51 -15.22
CA LYS A 521 -11.09 -19.86 -15.75
C LYS A 521 -10.02 -18.78 -15.49
N TYR A 522 -10.47 -17.55 -15.22
CA TYR A 522 -9.63 -16.36 -15.05
C TYR A 522 -10.24 -15.44 -13.99
N THR A 523 -9.43 -14.87 -13.10
CA THR A 523 -9.88 -13.93 -12.06
C THR A 523 -8.92 -12.76 -11.87
N VAL A 524 -9.38 -11.73 -11.17
CA VAL A 524 -8.62 -10.49 -10.92
C VAL A 524 -8.13 -10.47 -9.47
N GLU A 525 -6.80 -10.41 -9.28
CA GLU A 525 -6.17 -10.38 -7.95
C GLU A 525 -5.21 -9.19 -7.78
N SER A 526 -4.88 -8.89 -6.51
CA SER A 526 -3.94 -7.83 -6.12
C SER A 526 -3.04 -8.35 -5.00
N GLY A 527 -1.72 -8.20 -5.15
CA GLY A 527 -0.72 -8.65 -4.21
C GLY A 527 0.71 -8.49 -4.75
N THR A 528 1.70 -8.46 -3.86
CA THR A 528 3.12 -8.66 -4.26
C THR A 528 3.34 -10.06 -4.86
N SER A 529 2.45 -10.99 -4.54
CA SER A 529 2.28 -12.29 -5.19
C SER A 529 2.01 -12.20 -6.70
N MET A 530 1.39 -11.13 -7.20
CA MET A 530 1.17 -10.93 -8.63
C MET A 530 2.29 -10.12 -9.31
N SER A 531 3.03 -9.30 -8.56
CA SER A 531 4.20 -8.58 -9.12
C SER A 531 5.45 -9.44 -9.19
N CYS A 532 5.64 -10.37 -8.25
CA CYS A 532 6.71 -11.37 -8.27
C CYS A 532 6.82 -12.13 -9.62
N PRO A 533 5.75 -12.78 -10.15
CA PRO A 533 5.80 -13.48 -11.43
C PRO A 533 5.94 -12.55 -12.65
N HIS A 534 5.58 -11.26 -12.57
CA HIS A 534 5.94 -10.30 -13.61
C HIS A 534 7.46 -10.06 -13.68
N VAL A 535 8.15 -10.02 -12.54
CA VAL A 535 9.63 -9.95 -12.53
C VAL A 535 10.25 -11.30 -12.91
N ALA A 536 9.62 -12.42 -12.55
CA ALA A 536 10.06 -13.74 -13.02
C ALA A 536 10.01 -13.83 -14.55
N GLY A 537 8.88 -13.49 -15.18
CA GLY A 537 8.73 -13.47 -16.63
C GLY A 537 9.71 -12.49 -17.32
N ALA A 538 10.01 -11.35 -16.69
CA ALA A 538 11.03 -10.41 -17.17
C ALA A 538 12.46 -10.97 -17.03
N ALA A 539 12.79 -11.66 -15.93
CA ALA A 539 14.08 -12.31 -15.73
C ALA A 539 14.32 -13.46 -16.70
N VAL A 540 13.28 -14.26 -16.97
CA VAL A 540 13.31 -15.30 -18.01
C VAL A 540 13.51 -14.67 -19.39
N TYR A 541 12.75 -13.61 -19.71
CA TYR A 541 12.93 -12.88 -20.97
C TYR A 541 14.38 -12.41 -21.16
N VAL A 542 15.00 -11.79 -20.13
CA VAL A 542 16.43 -11.43 -20.17
C VAL A 542 17.33 -12.65 -20.42
N LYS A 543 17.10 -13.76 -19.69
CA LYS A 543 17.87 -15.01 -19.83
C LYS A 543 17.71 -15.67 -21.22
N THR A 544 16.66 -15.38 -21.99
CA THR A 544 16.55 -15.87 -23.38
C THR A 544 17.50 -15.16 -24.36
N PHE A 545 17.90 -13.92 -24.07
CA PHE A 545 18.93 -13.20 -24.83
C PHE A 545 20.33 -13.45 -24.28
N HIS A 546 20.44 -13.70 -22.97
CA HIS A 546 21.69 -13.89 -22.24
C HIS A 546 21.66 -15.18 -21.40
N PRO A 547 21.73 -16.37 -22.04
CA PRO A 547 21.56 -17.65 -21.36
C PRO A 547 22.75 -18.05 -20.46
N ASP A 548 23.89 -17.38 -20.62
CA ASP A 548 25.13 -17.57 -19.88
C ASP A 548 25.28 -16.64 -18.65
N TRP A 549 24.39 -15.66 -18.48
CA TRP A 549 24.46 -14.71 -17.37
C TRP A 549 24.13 -15.37 -16.02
N SER A 550 24.86 -14.93 -14.99
CA SER A 550 24.55 -15.28 -13.60
C SER A 550 23.22 -14.70 -13.13
N SER A 551 22.69 -15.28 -12.05
CA SER A 551 21.50 -14.76 -11.36
C SER A 551 21.67 -13.31 -10.89
N SER A 552 22.87 -12.91 -10.46
CA SER A 552 23.17 -11.53 -10.05
C SER A 552 23.30 -10.57 -11.23
N ALA A 553 23.83 -11.00 -12.39
CA ALA A 553 23.84 -10.20 -13.62
C ALA A 553 22.41 -9.94 -14.15
N ILE A 554 21.55 -10.97 -14.19
CA ILE A 554 20.14 -10.83 -14.57
C ILE A 554 19.41 -9.88 -13.61
N LYS A 555 19.57 -10.09 -12.29
CA LYS A 555 19.05 -9.18 -11.26
C LYS A 555 19.54 -7.74 -11.45
N SER A 556 20.84 -7.56 -11.71
CA SER A 556 21.42 -6.25 -11.96
C SER A 556 20.80 -5.58 -13.17
N SER A 557 20.61 -6.27 -14.29
CA SER A 557 20.05 -5.68 -15.51
C SER A 557 18.64 -5.14 -15.31
N LEU A 558 17.80 -5.88 -14.58
CA LEU A 558 16.43 -5.47 -14.22
C LEU A 558 16.43 -4.25 -13.29
N MET A 559 17.37 -4.19 -12.33
CA MET A 559 17.51 -3.07 -11.39
C MET A 559 18.09 -1.81 -12.06
N THR A 560 19.16 -1.91 -12.84
CA THR A 560 19.84 -0.74 -13.44
C THR A 560 19.07 -0.11 -14.60
N THR A 561 18.14 -0.86 -15.21
CA THR A 561 17.26 -0.37 -16.29
C THR A 561 15.83 -0.07 -15.85
N ALA A 562 15.55 -0.17 -14.53
CA ALA A 562 14.25 0.15 -13.97
C ALA A 562 13.84 1.61 -14.27
N SER A 563 12.57 1.81 -14.58
CA SER A 563 12.00 3.12 -14.86
C SER A 563 11.76 3.86 -13.54
N VAL A 564 12.37 5.05 -13.42
CA VAL A 564 12.36 5.87 -12.20
C VAL A 564 10.93 6.19 -11.74
N MET A 565 10.63 5.94 -10.47
CA MET A 565 9.35 6.30 -9.84
C MET A 565 9.51 7.60 -9.03
N HIS A 566 8.42 8.37 -8.88
CA HIS A 566 8.48 9.69 -8.24
C HIS A 566 8.08 9.65 -6.76
N ASN A 567 8.94 10.18 -5.88
CA ASN A 567 8.72 10.24 -4.43
C ASN A 567 7.50 11.06 -4.01
N THR A 568 7.07 12.02 -4.82
CA THR A 568 5.84 12.81 -4.58
C THR A 568 4.56 11.96 -4.59
N ARG A 569 4.56 10.81 -5.26
CA ARG A 569 3.47 9.80 -5.22
C ARG A 569 3.80 8.59 -4.35
N ASN A 570 5.05 8.46 -3.91
CA ASN A 570 5.57 7.28 -3.22
C ASN A 570 6.41 7.73 -2.02
N PRO A 571 5.79 8.14 -0.88
CA PRO A 571 6.50 8.78 0.24
C PRO A 571 7.58 7.91 0.90
N SER A 572 7.51 6.58 0.75
CA SER A 572 8.55 5.64 1.20
C SER A 572 9.81 5.64 0.32
N GLY A 573 9.79 6.31 -0.84
CA GLY A 573 10.86 6.32 -1.83
C GLY A 573 11.33 4.93 -2.22
N GLU A 574 12.65 4.74 -2.23
CA GLU A 574 13.35 3.48 -2.53
C GLU A 574 12.93 2.34 -1.60
N PHE A 575 12.46 2.60 -0.37
CA PHE A 575 11.89 1.57 0.51
C PHE A 575 10.49 1.09 0.05
N GLY A 576 9.86 1.77 -0.90
CA GLY A 576 8.63 1.38 -1.57
C GLY A 576 8.84 0.65 -2.88
N TYR A 577 9.74 1.13 -3.75
CA TYR A 577 9.91 0.62 -5.12
C TYR A 577 11.29 0.03 -5.45
N GLY A 578 12.26 0.08 -4.54
CA GLY A 578 13.64 -0.35 -4.80
C GLY A 578 14.31 0.54 -5.85
N SER A 579 14.76 -0.05 -6.96
CA SER A 579 15.33 0.69 -8.09
C SER A 579 14.29 1.40 -8.99
N GLY A 580 13.01 1.04 -8.92
CA GLY A 580 11.94 1.64 -9.73
C GLY A 580 10.96 0.59 -10.26
N HIS A 581 10.22 0.94 -11.32
CA HIS A 581 9.30 0.02 -12.01
C HIS A 581 10.06 -0.78 -13.08
N VAL A 582 9.86 -2.11 -13.14
CA VAL A 582 10.60 -2.98 -14.07
C VAL A 582 10.37 -2.62 -15.55
N ASN A 583 11.44 -2.67 -16.35
CA ASN A 583 11.40 -2.44 -17.80
C ASN A 583 12.08 -3.61 -18.55
N PRO A 584 11.32 -4.65 -18.93
CA PRO A 584 11.90 -5.85 -19.55
C PRO A 584 12.64 -5.57 -20.87
N VAL A 585 12.21 -4.56 -21.63
CA VAL A 585 12.75 -4.24 -22.96
C VAL A 585 14.11 -3.54 -22.88
N GLN A 586 14.34 -2.73 -21.84
CA GLN A 586 15.67 -2.15 -21.57
C GLN A 586 16.60 -3.18 -20.89
N ALA A 587 16.06 -4.07 -20.05
CA ALA A 587 16.86 -5.04 -19.27
C ALA A 587 17.65 -6.05 -20.12
N ILE A 588 17.29 -6.27 -21.40
CA ILE A 588 18.11 -7.08 -22.33
C ILE A 588 19.38 -6.37 -22.82
N ASN A 589 19.53 -5.05 -22.63
CA ASN A 589 20.71 -4.29 -23.06
C ASN A 589 21.13 -3.24 -22.00
N PRO A 590 21.53 -3.65 -20.77
CA PRO A 590 21.85 -2.73 -19.68
C PRO A 590 23.21 -2.03 -19.86
N GLY A 591 24.06 -2.51 -20.78
CA GLY A 591 25.44 -2.06 -20.98
C GLY A 591 26.39 -2.51 -19.87
N LEU A 592 26.09 -2.19 -18.62
CA LEU A 592 26.87 -2.56 -17.44
C LEU A 592 26.02 -3.36 -16.45
N VAL A 593 26.62 -4.38 -15.83
CA VAL A 593 26.02 -5.12 -14.70
C VAL A 593 26.94 -5.15 -13.49
N TYR A 594 26.34 -5.08 -12.30
CA TYR A 594 26.98 -5.34 -11.01
C TYR A 594 26.88 -6.84 -10.72
N GLU A 595 27.78 -7.61 -11.34
CA GLU A 595 27.85 -9.06 -11.12
C GLU A 595 28.48 -9.36 -9.75
N ALA A 596 27.83 -10.22 -8.98
CA ALA A 596 28.30 -10.73 -7.69
C ALA A 596 28.30 -12.27 -7.75
N LEU A 597 29.43 -12.88 -7.42
CA LEU A 597 29.60 -14.34 -7.46
C LEU A 597 29.48 -14.94 -6.05
N GLU A 598 29.50 -16.27 -5.95
CA GLU A 598 29.39 -16.97 -4.65
C GLU A 598 30.37 -16.42 -3.61
N ASP A 599 31.63 -16.24 -4.00
CA ASP A 599 32.70 -15.56 -3.26
C ASP A 599 32.28 -14.23 -2.62
N ASP A 600 31.51 -13.39 -3.32
CA ASP A 600 31.05 -12.09 -2.83
C ASP A 600 29.94 -12.26 -1.78
N TYR A 601 29.08 -13.29 -1.93
CA TYR A 601 28.05 -13.64 -0.93
C TYR A 601 28.64 -14.33 0.30
N ILE A 602 29.69 -15.15 0.15
CA ILE A 602 30.44 -15.77 1.25
C ILE A 602 31.15 -14.70 2.09
N LYS A 603 31.82 -13.73 1.45
CA LYS A 603 32.42 -12.56 2.13
C LYS A 603 31.35 -11.74 2.84
N PHE A 604 30.16 -11.58 2.23
CA PHE A 604 29.02 -10.93 2.87
C PHE A 604 28.54 -11.66 4.15
N LEU A 605 28.42 -13.00 4.13
CA LEU A 605 28.05 -13.81 5.31
C LEU A 605 29.04 -13.61 6.47
N CYS A 606 30.35 -13.67 6.20
CA CYS A 606 31.40 -13.35 7.17
C CYS A 606 31.26 -11.92 7.74
N ASN A 607 30.88 -10.95 6.90
CA ASN A 607 30.73 -9.55 7.28
C ASN A 607 29.48 -9.27 8.13
N ILE A 608 28.38 -10.01 7.95
CA ILE A 608 27.20 -9.93 8.84
C ILE A 608 27.35 -10.74 10.14
N GLY A 609 28.41 -11.54 10.28
CA GLY A 609 28.78 -12.19 11.55
C GLY A 609 28.66 -13.72 11.58
N PHE A 610 28.50 -14.38 10.44
CA PHE A 610 28.62 -15.84 10.37
C PHE A 610 30.09 -16.23 10.60
N ASP A 611 30.32 -17.25 11.42
CA ASP A 611 31.66 -17.81 11.64
C ASP A 611 32.09 -18.72 10.48
N GLU A 612 33.38 -19.03 10.43
CA GLU A 612 33.98 -19.83 9.37
C GLU A 612 33.42 -21.26 9.30
N ASN A 613 33.00 -21.87 10.42
CA ASN A 613 32.41 -23.21 10.39
C ASN A 613 30.99 -23.17 9.79
N LYS A 614 30.15 -22.20 10.21
CA LYS A 614 28.85 -21.94 9.57
C LYS A 614 29.00 -21.68 8.07
N VAL A 615 29.94 -20.85 7.66
CA VAL A 615 30.16 -20.50 6.25
C VAL A 615 30.54 -21.73 5.42
N ARG A 616 31.46 -22.58 5.90
CA ARG A 616 31.83 -23.84 5.22
C ARG A 616 30.67 -24.83 5.11
N LEU A 617 29.80 -24.89 6.12
CA LEU A 617 28.59 -25.72 6.08
C LEU A 617 27.57 -25.21 5.05
N ILE A 618 27.47 -23.89 4.85
CA ILE A 618 26.55 -23.26 3.89
C ILE A 618 27.08 -23.33 2.45
N SER A 619 28.39 -23.14 2.24
CA SER A 619 28.99 -23.28 0.91
C SER A 619 29.16 -24.76 0.50
N GLY A 620 29.45 -25.64 1.45
CA GLY A 620 29.80 -27.05 1.18
C GLY A 620 31.25 -27.24 0.72
N ASP A 621 32.13 -26.27 1.01
CA ASP A 621 33.54 -26.26 0.60
C ASP A 621 34.45 -25.62 1.67
N ASN A 622 35.76 -25.56 1.40
CA ASN A 622 36.78 -25.06 2.33
C ASN A 622 36.89 -23.52 2.37
N SER A 623 35.78 -22.80 2.14
CA SER A 623 35.73 -21.34 2.24
C SER A 623 36.17 -20.81 3.61
N SER A 624 36.72 -19.61 3.65
CA SER A 624 37.29 -19.00 4.86
C SER A 624 36.87 -17.54 5.04
N CYS A 625 36.70 -17.13 6.30
CA CYS A 625 36.41 -15.74 6.64
C CYS A 625 37.70 -14.97 6.90
N THR A 626 37.90 -13.85 6.20
CA THR A 626 39.03 -12.94 6.43
C THR A 626 38.91 -12.27 7.81
N ASN A 627 39.95 -12.42 8.63
CA ASN A 627 39.99 -11.93 10.00
C ASN A 627 40.77 -10.61 10.12
N GLY A 628 40.52 -9.85 11.20
CA GLY A 628 41.26 -8.62 11.49
C GLY A 628 40.91 -7.45 10.57
N SER A 629 41.92 -6.69 10.15
CA SER A 629 41.76 -5.44 9.39
C SER A 629 41.24 -5.60 7.95
N GLU A 630 41.16 -6.83 7.45
CA GLU A 630 40.61 -7.15 6.12
C GLU A 630 39.11 -7.48 6.15
N LYS A 631 38.48 -7.47 7.34
CA LYS A 631 37.04 -7.69 7.46
C LYS A 631 36.26 -6.52 6.83
N GLY A 632 35.45 -6.83 5.82
CA GLY A 632 34.64 -5.86 5.09
C GLY A 632 33.35 -5.47 5.82
N SER A 633 32.53 -4.64 5.16
CA SER A 633 31.19 -4.27 5.64
C SER A 633 30.12 -4.86 4.70
N PRO A 634 28.91 -5.21 5.19
CA PRO A 634 27.83 -5.76 4.36
C PRO A 634 27.46 -4.86 3.15
N LYS A 635 27.59 -3.54 3.29
CA LYS A 635 27.41 -2.55 2.21
C LYS A 635 28.34 -2.73 1.01
N ASP A 636 29.46 -3.43 1.17
CA ASP A 636 30.51 -3.60 0.16
C ASP A 636 30.29 -4.83 -0.74
N LEU A 637 29.23 -5.61 -0.50
CA LEU A 637 28.68 -6.53 -1.50
C LEU A 637 28.45 -5.78 -2.82
N ASN A 638 28.77 -6.40 -3.96
CA ASN A 638 28.69 -5.75 -5.27
C ASN A 638 27.24 -5.62 -5.79
N TYR A 639 26.46 -4.79 -5.11
CA TYR A 639 25.01 -4.70 -5.27
C TYR A 639 24.61 -3.55 -6.21
N PRO A 640 23.56 -3.67 -7.05
CA PRO A 640 23.14 -2.61 -7.97
C PRO A 640 22.67 -1.31 -7.30
N SER A 641 22.37 -1.35 -6.00
CA SER A 641 22.01 -0.19 -5.18
C SER A 641 22.98 0.02 -4.01
N MET A 642 22.92 1.20 -3.40
CA MET A 642 23.80 1.61 -2.31
C MET A 642 22.99 2.28 -1.22
N ILE A 643 23.00 1.70 -0.02
CA ILE A 643 22.36 2.26 1.18
C ILE A 643 23.27 1.98 2.39
N ALA A 644 23.24 2.88 3.36
CA ALA A 644 23.91 2.66 4.64
C ALA A 644 23.22 3.46 5.75
N ARG A 645 23.23 2.94 6.97
CA ARG A 645 22.59 3.58 8.13
C ARG A 645 23.49 4.68 8.71
N VAL A 646 23.09 5.95 8.57
CA VAL A 646 23.79 7.12 9.15
C VAL A 646 23.25 7.48 10.54
N PRO A 647 24.07 8.09 11.44
CA PRO A 647 23.59 8.68 12.68
C PRO A 647 22.81 9.97 12.39
N VAL A 648 21.67 10.15 13.07
CA VAL A 648 20.86 11.38 12.97
C VAL A 648 21.65 12.60 13.46
N ASN A 649 21.58 13.70 12.70
CA ASN A 649 22.18 15.01 13.00
C ASN A 649 23.69 14.99 13.35
N LYS A 650 24.47 14.09 12.72
CA LYS A 650 25.94 14.08 12.81
C LYS A 650 26.59 14.09 11.43
N PRO A 651 27.82 14.63 11.31
CA PRO A 651 28.64 14.45 10.11
C PRO A 651 28.84 12.95 9.83
N PHE A 652 28.73 12.56 8.57
CA PHE A 652 29.02 11.21 8.11
C PHE A 652 29.81 11.21 6.79
N LYS A 653 30.61 10.17 6.60
CA LYS A 653 31.37 9.92 5.38
C LYS A 653 31.41 8.42 5.13
N ILE A 654 30.73 7.98 4.08
CA ILE A 654 30.58 6.56 3.73
C ILE A 654 31.24 6.34 2.36
N LYS A 655 32.01 5.25 2.24
CA LYS A 655 32.56 4.76 0.98
C LYS A 655 31.90 3.43 0.64
N PHE A 656 31.24 3.36 -0.51
CA PHE A 656 30.85 2.13 -1.17
C PHE A 656 31.90 1.77 -2.21
N GLN A 657 32.34 0.52 -2.26
CA GLN A 657 33.09 0.00 -3.41
C GLN A 657 32.17 -0.83 -4.30
N ARG A 658 32.33 -0.69 -5.62
CA ARG A 658 31.56 -1.42 -6.62
C ARG A 658 32.45 -1.79 -7.80
N ARG A 659 32.02 -2.83 -8.52
CA ARG A 659 32.66 -3.37 -9.71
C ARG A 659 31.56 -3.57 -10.77
N VAL A 660 31.82 -3.13 -11.99
CA VAL A 660 30.89 -3.26 -13.11
C VAL A 660 31.57 -3.97 -14.26
N LYS A 661 30.84 -4.93 -14.84
CA LYS A 661 31.23 -5.73 -16.00
C LYS A 661 30.55 -5.18 -17.24
N ASN A 662 31.32 -4.96 -18.31
CA ASN A 662 30.75 -4.56 -19.60
C ASN A 662 30.09 -5.76 -20.28
N VAL A 663 28.77 -5.67 -20.47
CA VAL A 663 27.95 -6.63 -21.24
C VAL A 663 27.32 -5.97 -22.48
N GLY A 664 27.70 -4.73 -22.78
CA GLY A 664 27.36 -4.01 -24.00
C GLY A 664 28.52 -3.96 -24.99
N GLU A 665 28.57 -2.88 -25.79
CA GLU A 665 29.56 -2.73 -26.85
C GLU A 665 31.01 -2.63 -26.32
N ALA A 666 31.95 -3.16 -27.10
CA ALA A 666 33.39 -2.98 -26.88
C ALA A 666 33.83 -1.57 -27.29
N ASN A 667 34.90 -1.05 -26.66
CA ASN A 667 35.38 0.33 -26.81
C ASN A 667 34.40 1.41 -26.31
N SER A 668 33.50 1.04 -25.39
CA SER A 668 32.53 1.93 -24.76
C SER A 668 33.14 2.74 -23.61
N ILE A 669 32.62 3.96 -23.41
CA ILE A 669 33.04 4.88 -22.33
C ILE A 669 31.81 5.36 -21.58
N TYR A 670 31.76 5.06 -20.28
CA TYR A 670 30.69 5.46 -19.38
C TYR A 670 31.17 6.59 -18.49
N LYS A 671 30.36 7.64 -18.36
CA LYS A 671 30.58 8.75 -17.43
C LYS A 671 29.50 8.76 -16.35
N ALA A 672 29.92 8.80 -15.09
CA ALA A 672 29.01 8.89 -13.95
C ALA A 672 28.23 10.22 -13.97
N LYS A 673 26.90 10.13 -13.89
CA LYS A 673 26.01 11.29 -13.70
C LYS A 673 25.42 11.22 -12.30
N ILE A 674 25.64 12.27 -11.51
CA ILE A 674 25.19 12.35 -10.12
C ILE A 674 23.96 13.27 -10.04
N SER A 675 22.95 12.83 -9.31
CA SER A 675 21.82 13.67 -8.87
C SER A 675 21.79 13.61 -7.35
N SER A 676 21.88 14.77 -6.68
CA SER A 676 21.90 14.86 -5.21
C SER A 676 21.19 16.13 -4.75
N THR A 677 20.77 16.14 -3.48
CA THR A 677 20.25 17.33 -2.81
C THR A 677 21.40 18.17 -2.24
N SER A 678 21.13 19.43 -1.88
CA SER A 678 22.11 20.33 -1.25
C SER A 678 22.62 19.87 0.13
N LEU A 679 22.03 18.81 0.70
CA LEU A 679 22.37 18.28 2.03
C LEU A 679 23.38 17.12 1.98
N ILE A 680 23.67 16.57 0.80
CA ILE A 680 24.54 15.39 0.63
C ILE A 680 25.50 15.59 -0.53
N GLY A 681 26.80 15.61 -0.25
CA GLY A 681 27.86 15.51 -1.24
C GLY A 681 28.03 14.06 -1.71
N ILE A 682 27.97 13.83 -3.01
CA ILE A 682 28.23 12.52 -3.63
C ILE A 682 29.39 12.69 -4.62
N LYS A 683 30.39 11.80 -4.56
CA LYS A 683 31.54 11.78 -5.46
C LYS A 683 31.83 10.36 -5.93
N VAL A 684 31.98 10.19 -7.25
CA VAL A 684 32.36 8.91 -7.88
C VAL A 684 33.83 8.96 -8.30
N VAL A 685 34.60 7.92 -8.02
CA VAL A 685 36.04 7.84 -8.31
C VAL A 685 36.40 6.46 -8.88
N PRO A 686 36.91 6.37 -10.12
CA PRO A 686 36.96 7.43 -11.14
C PRO A 686 35.55 7.80 -11.65
N GLU A 687 35.38 9.03 -12.14
CA GLU A 687 34.12 9.51 -12.73
C GLU A 687 33.85 8.93 -14.14
N ILE A 688 34.88 8.43 -14.81
CA ILE A 688 34.83 7.88 -16.17
C ILE A 688 35.40 6.46 -16.15
N LEU A 689 34.69 5.53 -16.78
CA LEU A 689 35.09 4.14 -16.98
C LEU A 689 35.14 3.84 -18.49
N SER A 690 36.29 3.41 -18.98
CA SER A 690 36.49 3.01 -20.38
C SER A 690 36.74 1.50 -20.46
N PHE A 691 35.99 0.82 -21.34
CA PHE A 691 36.06 -0.62 -21.56
C PHE A 691 36.48 -0.91 -23.00
N LYS A 692 37.52 -1.70 -23.18
CA LYS A 692 38.08 -2.08 -24.49
C LYS A 692 37.40 -3.32 -25.07
N SER A 693 36.87 -4.20 -24.22
CA SER A 693 36.20 -5.44 -24.65
C SER A 693 34.88 -5.67 -23.92
N LEU A 694 34.09 -6.61 -24.46
CA LEU A 694 33.06 -7.31 -23.70
C LEU A 694 33.69 -8.05 -22.51
N ASN A 695 32.93 -8.23 -21.43
CA ASN A 695 33.32 -8.89 -20.18
C ASN A 695 34.51 -8.28 -19.44
N GLU A 696 35.02 -7.11 -19.84
CA GLU A 696 36.00 -6.37 -19.05
C GLU A 696 35.32 -5.77 -17.79
N GLU A 697 35.96 -5.94 -16.64
CA GLU A 697 35.49 -5.38 -15.37
C GLU A 697 36.26 -4.11 -14.98
N LYS A 698 35.55 -3.16 -14.37
CA LYS A 698 36.14 -1.96 -13.75
C LYS A 698 35.56 -1.73 -12.37
N SER A 699 36.45 -1.42 -11.42
CA SER A 699 36.07 -1.02 -10.06
C SER A 699 36.03 0.49 -9.90
N PHE A 700 35.09 0.97 -9.10
CA PHE A 700 34.98 2.38 -8.70
C PHE A 700 34.52 2.48 -7.25
N SER A 701 34.64 3.69 -6.69
CA SER A 701 34.15 4.03 -5.36
C SER A 701 33.13 5.15 -5.43
N VAL A 702 32.03 5.01 -4.70
CA VAL A 702 31.10 6.12 -4.42
C VAL A 702 31.33 6.57 -2.98
N ILE A 703 31.66 7.84 -2.83
CA ILE A 703 31.86 8.50 -1.54
C ILE A 703 30.66 9.41 -1.31
N VAL A 704 29.97 9.21 -0.18
CA VAL A 704 28.77 9.95 0.23
C VAL A 704 29.07 10.64 1.55
N GLU A 705 28.95 11.97 1.57
CA GLU A 705 29.35 12.84 2.67
C GLU A 705 28.19 13.78 3.03
N GLY A 706 27.92 13.98 4.32
CA GLY A 706 26.79 14.81 4.76
C GLY A 706 26.87 15.20 6.23
N GLY A 707 25.92 16.01 6.68
CA GLY A 707 25.77 16.39 8.11
C GLY A 707 26.81 17.39 8.64
N ALA A 708 27.45 18.19 7.78
CA ALA A 708 28.37 19.24 8.21
C ALA A 708 27.66 20.40 8.90
N SER A 709 28.21 20.89 10.02
CA SER A 709 27.59 21.92 10.85
C SER A 709 27.66 23.33 10.22
N SER A 710 26.52 24.03 10.23
CA SER A 710 26.40 25.50 10.24
C SER A 710 27.29 26.30 9.29
N ALA A 711 26.98 26.26 7.99
CA ALA A 711 27.26 27.35 7.06
C ALA A 711 25.94 27.80 6.43
N SER A 712 25.45 28.99 6.82
CA SER A 712 24.09 29.44 6.48
C SER A 712 24.00 30.01 5.06
N LEU A 713 23.47 29.22 4.13
CA LEU A 713 22.84 29.71 2.91
C LEU A 713 21.40 29.17 2.84
N PRO A 714 20.46 29.90 2.23
CA PRO A 714 19.05 29.76 2.55
C PRO A 714 18.45 28.45 2.02
N MET A 715 17.98 27.61 2.95
CA MET A 715 16.82 26.78 2.64
C MET A 715 15.64 27.72 2.35
N THR A 716 14.97 27.53 1.22
CA THR A 716 13.62 28.07 1.01
C THR A 716 12.64 27.22 1.81
N THR A 717 12.65 27.37 3.14
CA THR A 717 11.67 26.73 4.02
C THR A 717 10.28 27.34 3.82
N PRO A 718 9.20 26.56 3.83
CA PRO A 718 7.86 27.07 4.06
C PRO A 718 7.64 27.45 5.55
N TYR A 719 8.60 27.12 6.40
CA TYR A 719 8.65 27.44 7.83
C TYR A 719 9.28 28.83 8.07
N PRO A 720 8.90 29.53 9.16
CA PRO A 720 9.40 30.88 9.46
C PRO A 720 10.87 30.89 9.87
N ASN A 721 11.40 32.11 10.10
CA ASN A 721 12.80 32.38 10.40
C ASN A 721 13.42 31.40 11.43
N PRO A 722 14.71 31.02 11.30
CA PRO A 722 15.36 30.08 12.20
C PRO A 722 15.22 30.47 13.68
N ILE A 723 14.84 29.48 14.51
CA ILE A 723 14.61 29.70 15.94
C ILE A 723 15.90 30.19 16.60
N THR A 724 15.82 31.36 17.23
CA THR A 724 16.94 31.98 17.96
C THR A 724 16.41 32.83 19.13
N PRO A 725 17.07 32.83 20.31
CA PRO A 725 16.64 33.62 21.47
C PRO A 725 16.40 35.11 21.15
N ALA A 726 17.25 35.69 20.29
CA ALA A 726 17.22 37.10 19.91
C ALA A 726 16.13 37.48 18.88
N LYS A 727 15.36 36.53 18.33
CA LYS A 727 14.34 36.81 17.30
C LYS A 727 13.00 36.11 17.52
N THR A 728 12.98 34.91 18.10
CA THR A 728 11.76 34.12 18.27
C THR A 728 10.99 34.58 19.51
N ARG A 729 9.78 35.10 19.31
CA ARG A 729 8.86 35.53 20.37
C ARG A 729 7.96 34.35 20.71
N ILE A 730 7.96 33.95 21.98
CA ILE A 730 7.20 32.78 22.44
C ILE A 730 5.96 33.23 23.21
N GLY A 731 4.82 32.67 22.87
CA GLY A 731 3.59 32.76 23.65
C GLY A 731 3.44 31.54 24.55
N TRP A 732 3.01 31.74 25.81
CA TRP A 732 2.72 30.64 26.72
C TRP A 732 1.36 30.80 27.41
N ILE A 733 0.53 29.77 27.31
CA ILE A 733 -0.78 29.70 27.95
C ILE A 733 -0.87 28.45 28.81
N GLY A 734 -1.21 28.62 30.09
CA GLY A 734 -1.27 27.50 31.04
C GLY A 734 0.00 27.42 31.90
N ILE A 735 0.01 28.19 32.98
CA ILE A 735 1.12 28.30 33.93
C ILE A 735 0.84 27.52 35.21
N GLY A 736 0.40 26.26 35.04
CA GLY A 736 0.27 25.29 36.12
C GLY A 736 1.63 24.79 36.62
N VAL A 737 1.61 23.78 37.50
CA VAL A 737 2.81 23.22 38.18
C VAL A 737 3.97 22.94 37.22
N MET A 738 3.69 22.26 36.09
CA MET A 738 4.69 22.01 35.05
C MET A 738 4.89 23.21 34.12
N GLY A 739 3.80 23.85 33.66
CA GLY A 739 3.86 24.91 32.65
C GLY A 739 4.65 26.15 33.08
N ALA A 740 4.58 26.53 34.37
CA ALA A 740 5.39 27.63 34.90
C ALA A 740 6.89 27.27 34.92
N ALA A 741 7.25 26.01 35.21
CA ALA A 741 8.64 25.57 35.17
C ALA A 741 9.19 25.54 33.73
N MET A 742 8.41 25.02 32.79
CA MET A 742 8.76 24.97 31.35
C MET A 742 8.96 26.38 30.78
N ALA A 743 8.02 27.30 31.04
CA ALA A 743 8.11 28.71 30.69
C ALA A 743 9.36 29.41 31.28
N SER A 744 9.69 29.14 32.55
CA SER A 744 10.86 29.69 33.24
C SER A 744 12.18 29.27 32.59
N ARG A 745 12.26 28.06 32.02
CA ARG A 745 13.44 27.57 31.29
C ARG A 745 13.63 28.26 29.93
N LEU A 746 12.55 28.57 29.22
CA LEU A 746 12.62 29.34 27.97
C LEU A 746 13.08 30.79 28.21
N LEU A 747 12.61 31.45 29.28
CA LEU A 747 13.15 32.73 29.76
C LEU A 747 14.65 32.63 30.09
N SER A 748 15.03 31.59 30.84
CA SER A 748 16.42 31.37 31.26
C SER A 748 17.38 31.09 30.09
N ALA A 749 16.86 30.56 28.98
CA ALA A 749 17.56 30.39 27.71
C ALA A 749 17.59 31.67 26.83
N GLY A 750 17.05 32.79 27.33
CA GLY A 750 17.12 34.10 26.69
C GLY A 750 16.02 34.40 25.67
N TYR A 751 14.96 33.59 25.57
CA TYR A 751 13.84 33.86 24.66
C TYR A 751 12.89 34.91 25.22
N SER A 752 12.36 35.76 24.34
CA SER A 752 11.26 36.67 24.68
C SER A 752 9.96 35.88 24.91
N LEU A 753 9.37 35.99 26.09
CA LEU A 753 8.17 35.25 26.49
C LEU A 753 7.00 36.18 26.84
N THR A 754 5.84 35.95 26.22
CA THR A 754 4.56 36.56 26.57
C THR A 754 3.63 35.51 27.16
N VAL A 755 3.02 35.79 28.30
CA VAL A 755 2.23 34.85 29.10
C VAL A 755 0.78 35.30 29.23
N TYR A 756 -0.17 34.40 29.00
CA TYR A 756 -1.58 34.59 29.36
C TYR A 756 -2.00 33.61 30.46
N ALA A 757 -2.77 34.09 31.43
CA ALA A 757 -3.29 33.29 32.54
C ALA A 757 -4.69 33.76 32.96
N ARG A 758 -5.65 32.83 32.97
CA ARG A 758 -7.05 33.02 33.42
C ARG A 758 -7.17 33.64 34.84
N ASN A 759 -6.12 33.52 35.66
CA ASN A 759 -5.96 34.31 36.88
C ASN A 759 -4.57 35.00 36.87
N PRO A 760 -4.51 36.32 36.63
CA PRO A 760 -3.25 37.06 36.50
C PRO A 760 -2.32 36.96 37.71
N SER A 761 -2.82 36.77 38.93
CA SER A 761 -1.94 36.70 40.13
C SER A 761 -0.96 35.53 40.08
N LYS A 762 -1.31 34.44 39.38
CA LYS A 762 -0.42 33.28 39.17
C LYS A 762 0.75 33.58 38.23
N SER A 763 0.66 34.64 37.41
CA SER A 763 1.71 35.02 36.45
C SER A 763 2.85 35.84 37.06
N LEU A 764 2.68 36.36 38.29
CA LEU A 764 3.63 37.27 38.94
C LEU A 764 5.06 36.71 39.04
N TYR A 765 5.20 35.40 39.24
CA TYR A 765 6.50 34.71 39.27
C TYR A 765 7.26 34.79 37.93
N LEU A 766 6.57 34.51 36.81
CA LEU A 766 7.17 34.62 35.47
C LEU A 766 7.41 36.09 35.11
N LYS A 767 6.53 37.00 35.53
CA LYS A 767 6.72 38.45 35.36
C LYS A 767 7.98 38.95 36.08
N SER A 768 8.28 38.46 37.29
CA SER A 768 9.53 38.81 38.00
C SER A 768 10.78 38.17 37.37
N GLN A 769 10.61 37.18 36.48
CA GLN A 769 11.68 36.63 35.63
C GLN A 769 11.75 37.27 34.23
N GLY A 770 10.98 38.33 33.97
CA GLY A 770 11.02 39.09 32.71
C GLY A 770 9.96 38.72 31.67
N ALA A 771 9.00 37.84 31.98
CA ALA A 771 7.87 37.59 31.08
C ALA A 771 6.99 38.83 30.91
N GLN A 772 6.59 39.09 29.66
CA GLN A 772 5.49 40.01 29.35
C GLN A 772 4.16 39.33 29.67
N LEU A 773 3.14 40.11 30.02
CA LEU A 773 1.78 39.60 30.23
C LEU A 773 0.88 40.07 29.08
N SER A 774 -0.06 39.21 28.68
CA SER A 774 -1.16 39.57 27.79
C SER A 774 -2.48 39.39 28.51
N ASP A 775 -3.46 40.26 28.19
CA ASP A 775 -4.81 40.20 28.77
C ASP A 775 -5.73 39.20 28.04
N SER A 776 -5.33 38.69 26.86
CA SER A 776 -6.09 37.67 26.11
C SER A 776 -5.24 36.67 25.32
N PRO A 777 -5.77 35.47 24.97
CA PRO A 777 -5.08 34.52 24.09
C PRO A 777 -4.81 35.07 22.68
N VAL A 778 -5.76 35.82 22.12
CA VAL A 778 -5.69 36.37 20.76
C VAL A 778 -4.61 37.45 20.63
N GLU A 779 -4.40 38.31 21.64
CA GLU A 779 -3.34 39.32 21.64
C GLU A 779 -1.94 38.72 21.85
N LEU A 780 -1.85 37.68 22.69
CA LEU A 780 -0.65 36.86 22.82
C LEU A 780 -0.28 36.19 21.48
N ALA A 781 -1.24 35.61 20.77
CA ALA A 781 -0.99 34.96 19.48
C ALA A 781 -0.60 35.96 18.36
N ARG A 782 -1.17 37.19 18.37
CA ARG A 782 -0.79 38.27 17.44
C ARG A 782 0.66 38.76 17.65
N SER A 783 1.15 38.70 18.89
CA SER A 783 2.45 39.24 19.28
C SER A 783 3.60 38.23 19.23
N THR A 784 3.35 36.97 18.87
CA THR A 784 4.31 35.85 18.98
C THR A 784 4.45 35.01 17.70
N ASP A 785 5.51 34.21 17.66
CA ASP A 785 5.90 33.34 16.52
C ASP A 785 5.62 31.86 16.79
N VAL A 786 5.71 31.44 18.06
CA VAL A 786 5.36 30.09 18.53
C VAL A 786 4.53 30.21 19.81
N VAL A 787 3.35 29.58 19.86
CA VAL A 787 2.46 29.59 21.04
C VAL A 787 2.36 28.19 21.65
N PHE A 788 2.68 28.04 22.94
CA PHE A 788 2.52 26.80 23.69
C PHE A 788 1.25 26.83 24.56
N THR A 789 0.48 25.74 24.57
CA THR A 789 -0.62 25.50 25.52
C THR A 789 -0.27 24.35 26.48
N MET A 790 -0.51 24.53 27.78
CA MET A 790 -0.26 23.53 28.83
C MET A 790 -1.38 23.59 29.90
N LEU A 791 -2.55 23.05 29.54
CA LEU A 791 -3.84 23.25 30.21
C LEU A 791 -4.27 22.03 31.05
N GLY A 792 -5.46 22.09 31.65
CA GLY A 792 -5.99 20.99 32.47
C GLY A 792 -6.76 19.96 31.65
N HIS A 793 -7.67 20.42 30.81
CA HIS A 793 -8.65 19.57 30.10
C HIS A 793 -8.65 19.83 28.57
N PRO A 794 -8.93 18.82 27.72
CA PRO A 794 -9.11 19.03 26.27
C PRO A 794 -10.10 20.14 25.93
N SER A 795 -11.14 20.34 26.74
CA SER A 795 -12.11 21.43 26.56
C SER A 795 -11.52 22.82 26.81
N ASP A 796 -10.57 22.97 27.74
CA ASP A 796 -9.80 24.23 27.87
C ASP A 796 -8.97 24.47 26.61
N VAL A 797 -8.37 23.43 26.02
CA VAL A 797 -7.57 23.52 24.78
C VAL A 797 -8.46 23.89 23.59
N ARG A 798 -9.63 23.25 23.42
CA ARG A 798 -10.60 23.60 22.38
C ARG A 798 -10.98 25.09 22.47
N SER A 799 -11.36 25.57 23.66
CA SER A 799 -11.74 26.98 23.85
C SER A 799 -10.56 27.94 23.61
N ILE A 800 -9.40 27.69 24.22
CA ILE A 800 -8.23 28.57 24.10
C ILE A 800 -7.66 28.61 22.67
N VAL A 801 -7.78 27.53 21.88
CA VAL A 801 -7.14 27.45 20.55
C VAL A 801 -8.10 27.76 19.39
N LEU A 802 -9.33 27.24 19.40
CA LEU A 802 -10.22 27.22 18.23
C LEU A 802 -11.34 28.28 18.25
N GLU A 803 -11.75 28.80 19.41
CA GLU A 803 -12.84 29.78 19.49
C GLU A 803 -12.47 31.14 18.88
N ASN A 804 -13.46 32.01 18.66
CA ASN A 804 -13.31 33.27 17.94
C ASN A 804 -12.27 34.25 18.55
N ASN A 805 -11.94 34.12 19.84
CA ASN A 805 -10.90 34.89 20.54
C ASN A 805 -9.72 34.02 21.03
N GLY A 806 -9.58 32.81 20.47
CA GLY A 806 -8.51 31.87 20.77
C GLY A 806 -7.22 32.12 19.99
N VAL A 807 -6.21 31.27 20.22
CA VAL A 807 -4.88 31.36 19.61
C VAL A 807 -4.98 31.44 18.08
N LEU A 808 -5.74 30.56 17.43
CA LEU A 808 -5.82 30.53 15.97
C LEU A 808 -6.60 31.72 15.37
N SER A 809 -7.26 32.59 16.14
CA SER A 809 -7.81 33.85 15.60
C SER A 809 -6.84 35.04 15.71
N GLY A 810 -5.74 34.88 16.45
CA GLY A 810 -4.66 35.87 16.56
C GLY A 810 -3.36 35.48 15.88
N LEU A 811 -3.09 34.18 15.70
CA LEU A 811 -1.83 33.65 15.19
C LEU A 811 -1.57 34.10 13.74
N ASN A 812 -0.40 34.69 13.49
CA ASN A 812 -0.01 35.19 12.18
C ASN A 812 0.35 34.04 11.20
N PRO A 813 0.19 34.22 9.88
CA PRO A 813 0.61 33.24 8.88
C PRO A 813 2.08 32.80 9.03
N ASN A 814 2.32 31.51 8.81
CA ASN A 814 3.56 30.77 9.07
C ASN A 814 3.94 30.55 10.55
N CYS A 815 3.27 31.17 11.52
CA CYS A 815 3.53 30.90 12.94
C CYS A 815 2.98 29.53 13.38
N VAL A 816 3.41 29.06 14.56
CA VAL A 816 3.15 27.68 15.05
C VAL A 816 2.41 27.68 16.38
N THR A 817 1.42 26.79 16.56
CA THR A 817 0.80 26.48 17.86
C THR A 817 1.18 25.07 18.32
N VAL A 818 1.48 24.90 19.61
CA VAL A 818 2.03 23.65 20.16
C VAL A 818 1.31 23.25 21.44
N ASP A 819 0.58 22.13 21.42
CA ASP A 819 -0.13 21.66 22.62
C ASP A 819 0.72 20.67 23.44
N MET A 820 1.16 21.10 24.62
CA MET A 820 1.85 20.29 25.62
C MET A 820 0.86 19.53 26.55
N THR A 821 -0.43 19.84 26.46
CA THR A 821 -1.50 19.27 27.30
C THR A 821 -1.76 17.79 26.97
N SER A 822 -2.12 16.96 27.96
CA SER A 822 -2.80 15.68 27.67
C SER A 822 -4.21 15.98 27.12
N SER A 823 -4.39 15.83 25.82
CA SER A 823 -5.60 16.16 25.04
C SER A 823 -6.10 14.96 24.23
N HIS A 824 -7.26 15.08 23.59
CA HIS A 824 -7.80 14.00 22.75
C HIS A 824 -7.12 13.99 21.35
N PRO A 825 -6.82 12.82 20.75
CA PRO A 825 -6.22 12.76 19.41
C PRO A 825 -7.05 13.47 18.33
N VAL A 826 -8.38 13.32 18.36
CA VAL A 826 -9.31 14.00 17.44
C VAL A 826 -9.16 15.52 17.50
N LEU A 827 -9.05 16.10 18.71
CA LEU A 827 -8.89 17.54 18.88
C LEU A 827 -7.54 18.04 18.32
N ALA A 828 -6.48 17.23 18.42
CA ALA A 828 -5.20 17.54 17.79
C ALA A 828 -5.28 17.46 16.24
N ARG A 829 -6.02 16.49 15.69
CA ARG A 829 -6.34 16.41 14.24
C ARG A 829 -7.11 17.66 13.77
N GLU A 830 -8.10 18.12 14.54
CA GLU A 830 -8.89 19.33 14.27
C GLU A 830 -8.06 20.63 14.35
N ILE A 831 -7.26 20.81 15.41
CA ILE A 831 -6.36 21.97 15.57
C ILE A 831 -5.34 22.03 14.43
N PHE A 832 -4.87 20.88 13.92
CA PHE A 832 -4.03 20.83 12.73
C PHE A 832 -4.76 21.35 11.48
N ALA A 833 -5.96 20.85 11.18
CA ALA A 833 -6.75 21.33 10.05
C ALA A 833 -6.98 22.85 10.11
N ALA A 834 -7.49 23.34 11.24
CA ALA A 834 -7.78 24.77 11.46
C ALA A 834 -6.53 25.67 11.44
N ALA A 835 -5.35 25.14 11.77
CA ALA A 835 -4.08 25.85 11.61
C ALA A 835 -3.67 25.94 10.13
N ARG A 836 -3.79 24.86 9.36
CA ARG A 836 -3.43 24.84 7.93
C ARG A 836 -4.31 25.77 7.09
N GLU A 837 -5.60 25.88 7.39
CA GLU A 837 -6.53 26.84 6.75
C GLU A 837 -6.05 28.30 6.83
N LYS A 838 -5.30 28.66 7.87
CA LYS A 838 -4.78 30.02 8.11
C LYS A 838 -3.33 30.21 7.66
N ASN A 839 -2.77 29.22 6.95
CA ASN A 839 -1.35 29.11 6.62
C ASN A 839 -0.42 29.06 7.85
N CYS A 840 -0.94 28.62 8.99
CA CYS A 840 -0.19 28.36 10.21
C CYS A 840 0.16 26.86 10.31
N TRP A 841 0.86 26.48 11.37
CA TRP A 841 1.20 25.08 11.66
C TRP A 841 0.77 24.70 13.09
N SER A 842 0.52 23.41 13.32
CA SER A 842 0.37 22.89 14.69
C SER A 842 1.20 21.63 14.95
N VAL A 843 1.47 21.40 16.23
CA VAL A 843 2.13 20.20 16.76
C VAL A 843 1.44 19.82 18.07
N ASP A 844 1.02 18.56 18.21
CA ASP A 844 0.62 18.00 19.51
C ASP A 844 1.83 17.32 20.16
N ALA A 845 2.36 17.91 21.23
CA ALA A 845 3.59 17.46 21.88
C ALA A 845 3.44 17.28 23.40
N PRO A 846 2.46 16.47 23.87
CA PRO A 846 2.27 16.17 25.29
C PRO A 846 3.51 15.57 25.96
N VAL A 847 3.61 15.79 27.27
CA VAL A 847 4.85 15.52 28.03
C VAL A 847 4.71 14.47 29.14
N SER A 848 5.82 13.83 29.50
CA SER A 848 5.94 12.87 30.60
C SER A 848 7.21 13.13 31.42
N GLY A 849 7.22 12.77 32.72
CA GLY A 849 8.33 13.04 33.66
C GLY A 849 8.03 14.02 34.80
N GLY A 850 6.80 14.54 34.89
CA GLY A 850 6.31 15.31 36.04
C GLY A 850 6.96 16.68 36.27
N ASP A 851 6.70 17.27 37.43
CA ASP A 851 7.17 18.60 37.81
C ASP A 851 8.69 18.67 38.05
N ILE A 852 9.30 17.57 38.50
CA ILE A 852 10.75 17.39 38.61
C ILE A 852 11.38 17.46 37.20
N GLY A 853 10.90 16.65 36.26
CA GLY A 853 11.36 16.67 34.87
C GLY A 853 11.16 18.03 34.20
N ALA A 854 10.06 18.73 34.49
CA ALA A 854 9.77 20.07 33.98
C ALA A 854 10.73 21.15 34.50
N ARG A 855 11.14 21.10 35.78
CA ARG A 855 12.15 22.01 36.34
C ARG A 855 13.55 21.75 35.78
N GLU A 856 13.92 20.49 35.64
CA GLU A 856 15.28 20.09 35.25
C GLU A 856 15.50 20.05 33.73
N GLY A 857 14.44 20.08 32.91
CA GLY A 857 14.53 19.98 31.45
C GLY A 857 14.73 18.54 30.97
N ARG A 858 14.15 17.59 31.69
CA ARG A 858 14.31 16.14 31.46
C ARG A 858 12.99 15.45 31.07
N LEU A 859 12.01 16.21 30.57
CA LEU A 859 10.75 15.65 30.11
C LEU A 859 10.97 14.73 28.89
N ALA A 860 10.13 13.71 28.75
CA ALA A 860 9.89 13.08 27.46
C ALA A 860 8.78 13.87 26.76
N ILE A 861 9.06 14.40 25.56
CA ILE A 861 8.13 15.20 24.76
C ILE A 861 7.70 14.36 23.56
N LEU A 862 6.40 14.05 23.46
CA LEU A 862 5.85 13.06 22.52
C LEU A 862 5.17 13.79 21.34
N ALA A 863 5.93 14.15 20.30
CA ALA A 863 5.48 15.08 19.28
C ALA A 863 4.84 14.41 18.05
N GLY A 864 3.55 14.68 17.83
CA GLY A 864 2.81 14.46 16.58
C GLY A 864 2.66 15.76 15.79
N GLY A 865 2.60 15.66 14.46
CA GLY A 865 2.38 16.80 13.56
C GLY A 865 3.10 16.63 12.23
N GLU A 866 3.44 17.73 11.55
CA GLU A 866 4.37 17.68 10.42
C GLU A 866 5.82 17.57 10.90
N ARG A 867 6.52 16.52 10.46
CA ARG A 867 7.93 16.25 10.80
C ARG A 867 8.84 17.48 10.73
N GLY A 868 8.79 18.23 9.62
CA GLY A 868 9.65 19.40 9.43
C GLY A 868 9.37 20.55 10.42
N VAL A 869 8.14 20.67 10.92
CA VAL A 869 7.77 21.65 11.96
C VAL A 869 8.26 21.19 13.32
N VAL A 870 8.14 19.89 13.64
CA VAL A 870 8.65 19.30 14.88
C VAL A 870 10.18 19.40 14.96
N GLU A 871 10.87 19.15 13.84
CA GLU A 871 12.34 19.28 13.72
C GLU A 871 12.79 20.76 13.72
N TRP A 872 12.00 21.69 13.17
CA TRP A 872 12.23 23.13 13.29
C TRP A 872 12.07 23.63 14.74
N LEU A 873 11.16 23.05 15.53
CA LEU A 873 10.93 23.37 16.95
C LEU A 873 11.98 22.81 17.92
N SER A 874 12.89 21.93 17.50
CA SER A 874 13.90 21.30 18.38
C SER A 874 14.64 22.27 19.31
N PRO A 875 15.11 23.47 18.88
CA PRO A 875 15.78 24.42 19.76
C PRO A 875 14.94 24.97 20.93
N LEU A 876 13.61 24.79 20.90
CA LEU A 876 12.71 25.07 22.02
C LEU A 876 12.44 23.82 22.85
N PHE A 877 12.27 22.67 22.20
CA PHE A 877 12.03 21.40 22.89
C PHE A 877 13.22 20.96 23.74
N ASP A 878 14.45 21.03 23.21
CA ASP A 878 15.68 20.58 23.88
C ASP A 878 15.98 21.35 25.18
N ILE A 879 15.37 22.52 25.38
CA ILE A 879 15.42 23.29 26.64
C ILE A 879 14.54 22.65 27.72
N MET A 880 13.42 22.03 27.33
CA MET A 880 12.39 21.49 28.22
C MET A 880 12.47 19.97 28.40
N GLY A 881 13.05 19.24 27.44
CA GLY A 881 13.15 17.79 27.47
C GLY A 881 13.61 17.17 26.15
N LYS A 882 13.64 15.84 26.11
CA LYS A 882 13.95 15.08 24.90
C LYS A 882 12.68 14.92 24.06
N VAL A 883 12.64 15.56 22.88
CA VAL A 883 11.59 15.32 21.88
C VAL A 883 11.77 14.00 21.15
N THR A 884 10.66 13.30 20.92
CA THR A 884 10.55 12.15 20.03
C THR A 884 9.39 12.41 19.07
N TYR A 885 9.65 12.40 17.76
CA TYR A 885 8.60 12.46 16.75
C TYR A 885 7.90 11.09 16.67
N VAL A 886 6.59 11.06 16.90
CA VAL A 886 5.80 9.82 17.02
C VAL A 886 4.75 9.64 15.92
N GLY A 887 4.51 10.64 15.06
CA GLY A 887 3.63 10.50 13.89
C GLY A 887 3.03 11.82 13.41
N THR A 888 1.97 11.73 12.61
CA THR A 888 1.15 12.87 12.17
C THR A 888 0.35 13.48 13.33
N ALA A 889 -0.39 14.58 13.09
CA ALA A 889 -1.22 15.21 14.11
C ALA A 889 -2.14 14.20 14.83
N GLY A 890 -2.21 14.32 16.17
CA GLY A 890 -2.89 13.39 17.07
C GLY A 890 -2.02 12.24 17.58
N SER A 891 -0.92 11.90 16.90
CA SER A 891 -0.05 10.78 17.31
C SER A 891 0.68 11.04 18.62
N GLY A 892 0.95 12.30 18.96
CA GLY A 892 1.52 12.70 20.24
C GLY A 892 0.55 12.40 21.39
N GLN A 893 -0.72 12.78 21.21
CA GLN A 893 -1.79 12.48 22.15
C GLN A 893 -2.06 10.97 22.28
N SER A 894 -2.14 10.22 21.18
CA SER A 894 -2.27 8.76 21.22
C SER A 894 -1.10 8.10 21.96
N CYS A 895 0.14 8.56 21.72
CA CYS A 895 1.33 8.09 22.44
C CYS A 895 1.28 8.46 23.94
N LYS A 896 0.76 9.65 24.28
CA LYS A 896 0.56 10.08 25.68
C LYS A 896 -0.46 9.21 26.41
N ILE A 897 -1.59 8.86 25.79
CA ILE A 897 -2.58 7.95 26.37
C ILE A 897 -1.94 6.59 26.65
N GLY A 898 -1.18 6.03 25.68
CA GLY A 898 -0.38 4.81 25.88
C GLY A 898 0.61 4.90 27.04
N ASN A 899 1.36 6.00 27.15
CA ASN A 899 2.24 6.28 28.30
C ASN A 899 1.45 6.29 29.63
N GLN A 900 0.27 6.93 29.68
CA GLN A 900 -0.50 7.06 30.93
C GLN A 900 -1.10 5.72 31.39
N ILE A 901 -1.46 4.82 30.45
CA ILE A 901 -1.83 3.43 30.76
C ILE A 901 -0.68 2.70 31.45
N VAL A 902 0.54 2.81 30.92
CA VAL A 902 1.74 2.17 31.51
C VAL A 902 2.09 2.79 32.87
N VAL A 903 1.98 4.11 33.03
CA VAL A 903 2.17 4.80 34.32
C VAL A 903 1.15 4.36 35.36
N GLY A 904 -0.13 4.24 34.99
CA GLY A 904 -1.19 3.76 35.88
C GLY A 904 -0.95 2.34 36.39
N ALA A 905 -0.59 1.42 35.49
CA ALA A 905 -0.29 0.03 35.86
C ALA A 905 0.91 -0.09 36.81
N ASN A 906 1.98 0.69 36.58
CA ASN A 906 3.12 0.74 37.50
C ASN A 906 2.76 1.36 38.87
N LEU A 907 1.85 2.34 38.91
CA LEU A 907 1.37 2.92 40.17
C LEU A 907 0.55 1.94 41.00
N ILE A 908 -0.26 1.07 40.37
CA ILE A 908 -0.91 -0.06 41.07
C ILE A 908 0.16 -0.98 41.67
N GLY A 909 1.06 -1.53 40.84
CA GLY A 909 2.06 -2.51 41.29
C GLY A 909 2.98 -1.99 42.39
N LEU A 910 3.36 -0.71 42.33
CA LEU A 910 4.10 -0.04 43.41
C LEU A 910 3.28 0.06 44.70
N SER A 911 1.99 0.43 44.61
CA SER A 911 1.10 0.59 45.76
C SER A 911 0.79 -0.76 46.43
N GLU A 912 0.41 -1.76 45.65
CA GLU A 912 0.13 -3.12 46.13
C GLU A 912 1.39 -3.79 46.69
N GLY A 913 2.54 -3.63 46.03
CA GLY A 913 3.83 -4.14 46.52
C GLY A 913 4.24 -3.54 47.86
N LEU A 914 4.06 -2.23 48.06
CA LEU A 914 4.36 -1.57 49.34
C LEU A 914 3.39 -1.96 50.46
N VAL A 915 2.08 -2.07 50.18
CA VAL A 915 1.08 -2.55 51.16
C VAL A 915 1.32 -4.02 51.52
N PHE A 916 1.69 -4.86 50.55
CA PHE A 916 2.07 -6.25 50.81
C PHE A 916 3.35 -6.36 51.65
N ALA A 917 4.39 -5.57 51.31
CA ALA A 917 5.65 -5.56 52.05
C ALA A 917 5.45 -5.16 53.51
N GLU A 918 4.72 -4.08 53.78
CA GLU A 918 4.32 -3.66 55.13
C GLU A 918 3.52 -4.78 55.84
N ARG A 919 2.53 -5.38 55.17
CA ARG A 919 1.68 -6.42 55.74
C ARG A 919 2.41 -7.73 56.04
N ALA A 920 3.50 -8.01 55.33
CA ALA A 920 4.41 -9.13 55.52
C ALA A 920 5.52 -8.85 56.57
N GLY A 921 5.61 -7.62 57.10
CA GLY A 921 6.61 -7.24 58.09
C GLY A 921 7.98 -6.86 57.51
N LEU A 922 8.06 -6.50 56.23
CA LEU A 922 9.27 -5.97 55.59
C LEU A 922 9.39 -4.46 55.84
N ASP A 923 10.63 -3.97 55.96
CA ASP A 923 10.91 -2.53 55.85
C ASP A 923 10.69 -2.08 54.40
N THR A 924 9.85 -1.05 54.23
CA THR A 924 9.39 -0.62 52.90
C THR A 924 10.44 0.12 52.08
N ARG A 925 11.44 0.77 52.71
CA ARG A 925 12.57 1.38 52.00
C ARG A 925 13.56 0.32 51.54
N GLN A 926 13.90 -0.64 52.41
CA GLN A 926 14.77 -1.78 52.06
C GLN A 926 14.14 -2.66 50.97
N PHE A 927 12.82 -2.89 51.02
CA PHE A 927 12.08 -3.55 49.94
C PHE A 927 12.21 -2.80 48.62
N MET A 928 11.96 -1.48 48.61
CA MET A 928 12.02 -0.65 47.41
C MET A 928 13.43 -0.64 46.80
N GLU A 929 14.47 -0.47 47.63
CA GLU A 929 15.88 -0.53 47.19
C GLU A 929 16.26 -1.91 46.63
N ALA A 930 15.78 -3.00 47.24
CA ALA A 930 16.07 -4.35 46.78
C ALA A 930 15.43 -4.70 45.42
N VAL A 931 14.29 -4.10 45.06
CA VAL A 931 13.56 -4.45 43.83
C VAL A 931 13.77 -3.47 42.67
N ARG A 932 14.12 -2.21 42.92
CA ARG A 932 14.25 -1.16 41.88
C ARG A 932 15.30 -1.45 40.80
N GLY A 933 16.35 -2.19 41.14
CA GLY A 933 17.39 -2.63 40.20
C GLY A 933 17.05 -3.89 39.40
N GLY A 934 15.93 -4.56 39.73
CA GLY A 934 15.46 -5.78 39.08
C GLY A 934 14.31 -5.54 38.10
N ALA A 935 13.59 -6.61 37.74
CA ALA A 935 12.48 -6.56 36.79
C ALA A 935 11.25 -5.73 37.24
N ALA A 936 11.21 -5.32 38.52
CA ALA A 936 10.19 -4.40 39.04
C ALA A 936 10.57 -2.91 38.89
N GLY A 937 11.81 -2.61 38.49
CA GLY A 937 12.31 -1.25 38.32
C GLY A 937 11.55 -0.46 37.25
N SER A 938 11.07 0.73 37.62
CA SER A 938 10.35 1.62 36.70
C SER A 938 10.57 3.09 37.05
N MET A 939 10.41 3.96 36.05
CA MET A 939 10.45 5.42 36.25
C MET A 939 9.35 5.92 37.23
N VAL A 940 8.29 5.14 37.42
CA VAL A 940 7.26 5.39 38.44
C VAL A 940 7.82 5.10 39.85
N MET A 941 8.53 3.99 40.04
CA MET A 941 9.20 3.69 41.31
C MET A 941 10.26 4.76 41.64
N GLU A 942 11.06 5.18 40.66
CA GLU A 942 12.08 6.24 40.83
C GLU A 942 11.49 7.62 41.18
N LEU A 943 10.36 8.02 40.56
CA LEU A 943 9.76 9.34 40.80
C LEU A 943 8.82 9.39 42.02
N PHE A 944 8.28 8.25 42.46
CA PHE A 944 7.22 8.21 43.45
C PHE A 944 7.44 7.27 44.64
N GLY A 945 8.34 6.28 44.58
CA GLY A 945 8.51 5.25 45.62
C GLY A 945 8.72 5.82 47.02
N GLU A 946 9.77 6.61 47.22
CA GLU A 946 10.00 7.31 48.50
C GLU A 946 8.85 8.25 48.89
N ARG A 947 8.23 8.93 47.91
CA ARG A 947 7.10 9.85 48.17
C ARG A 947 5.84 9.12 48.66
N VAL A 948 5.63 7.88 48.23
CA VAL A 948 4.56 6.99 48.74
C VAL A 948 4.88 6.55 50.17
N ILE A 949 6.11 6.13 50.44
CA ILE A 949 6.58 5.71 51.77
C ILE A 949 6.47 6.87 52.78
N GLU A 950 6.89 8.07 52.39
CA GLU A 950 6.87 9.29 53.21
C GLU A 950 5.51 10.01 53.25
N ARG A 951 4.46 9.45 52.62
CA ARG A 951 3.11 10.03 52.52
C ARG A 951 3.06 11.42 51.87
N ASP A 952 4.05 11.76 51.06
CA ASP A 952 4.07 13.00 50.28
C ASP A 952 3.14 12.91 49.06
N PHE A 953 1.86 13.16 49.30
CA PHE A 953 0.83 13.20 48.26
C PHE A 953 0.68 14.57 47.58
N ARG A 954 1.67 15.47 47.66
CA ARG A 954 1.64 16.76 46.95
C ARG A 954 1.65 16.53 45.42
N PRO A 955 0.82 17.23 44.62
CA PRO A 955 0.64 16.93 43.21
C PRO A 955 1.76 17.48 42.31
N GLY A 956 2.54 16.58 41.71
CA GLY A 956 3.29 16.86 40.47
C GLY A 956 2.37 16.82 39.23
N GLY A 957 1.34 15.96 39.31
CA GLY A 957 0.13 15.95 38.49
C GLY A 957 -1.01 15.36 39.32
N PHE A 958 -2.25 15.84 39.12
CA PHE A 958 -3.39 15.49 39.96
C PHE A 958 -3.95 14.09 39.66
N ALA A 959 -4.50 13.41 40.67
CA ALA A 959 -5.19 12.13 40.51
C ALA A 959 -6.38 12.21 39.52
N GLU A 960 -7.13 13.33 39.52
CA GLU A 960 -8.20 13.57 38.55
C GLU A 960 -7.71 13.62 37.08
N TYR A 961 -6.47 14.04 36.84
CA TYR A 961 -5.88 14.01 35.49
C TYR A 961 -5.56 12.58 35.04
N MET A 962 -5.32 11.64 35.96
CA MET A 962 -5.18 10.22 35.61
C MET A 962 -6.53 9.60 35.26
N VAL A 963 -7.62 9.97 35.96
CA VAL A 963 -8.99 9.58 35.56
C VAL A 963 -9.32 10.09 34.15
N LYS A 964 -8.97 11.34 33.84
CA LYS A 964 -9.12 11.94 32.52
C LYS A 964 -8.27 11.23 31.45
N ASP A 965 -6.96 11.10 31.68
CA ASP A 965 -6.01 10.56 30.70
C ASP A 965 -6.27 9.06 30.41
N LEU A 966 -6.67 8.28 31.42
CA LEU A 966 -7.13 6.90 31.22
C LEU A 966 -8.54 6.84 30.61
N GLY A 967 -9.41 7.79 30.95
CA GLY A 967 -10.73 7.94 30.32
C GLY A 967 -10.64 8.07 28.80
N MET A 968 -9.73 8.92 28.29
CA MET A 968 -9.47 9.06 26.84
C MET A 968 -8.94 7.79 26.14
N GLY A 969 -8.64 6.71 26.86
CA GLY A 969 -8.30 5.41 26.28
C GLY A 969 -9.22 4.24 26.70
N VAL A 970 -10.14 4.45 27.63
CA VAL A 970 -11.01 3.39 28.22
C VAL A 970 -12.48 3.68 28.02
N ASP A 971 -12.87 4.95 28.11
CA ASP A 971 -14.24 5.36 27.81
C ASP A 971 -14.43 5.32 26.30
N VAL A 972 -15.50 4.67 25.86
CA VAL A 972 -15.93 4.74 24.46
C VAL A 972 -16.51 6.14 24.23
N VAL A 973 -15.65 7.06 23.81
CA VAL A 973 -16.08 8.33 23.23
C VAL A 973 -16.78 8.01 21.91
N GLU A 974 -18.00 8.53 21.70
CA GLU A 974 -18.80 8.27 20.48
C GLU A 974 -18.30 9.08 19.25
N GLU A 975 -16.99 9.31 19.13
CA GLU A 975 -16.36 10.17 18.12
C GLU A 975 -15.31 9.36 17.31
N ASP A 976 -15.45 9.36 15.98
CA ASP A 976 -14.74 8.55 14.96
C ASP A 976 -15.02 7.02 14.96
N ASP A 977 -15.95 6.59 14.09
CA ASP A 977 -16.38 5.18 13.80
C ASP A 977 -15.27 4.22 13.28
N HIS A 978 -13.98 4.56 13.44
CA HIS A 978 -12.85 3.87 12.77
C HIS A 978 -11.71 3.40 13.67
N GLU A 979 -11.62 3.84 14.93
CA GLU A 979 -10.58 3.35 15.84
C GLU A 979 -10.99 1.98 16.41
N ARG A 980 -10.16 0.95 16.16
CA ARG A 980 -10.42 -0.42 16.64
C ARG A 980 -10.45 -0.43 18.17
N VAL A 981 -11.62 -0.61 18.77
CA VAL A 981 -11.79 -0.65 20.23
C VAL A 981 -10.84 -1.68 20.86
N VAL A 982 -9.78 -1.19 21.50
CA VAL A 982 -8.78 -2.02 22.17
C VAL A 982 -9.33 -2.39 23.54
N ALA A 983 -9.47 -3.69 23.81
CA ALA A 983 -9.82 -4.16 25.15
C ALA A 983 -8.64 -3.87 26.11
N LEU A 984 -8.79 -2.85 26.96
CA LEU A 984 -7.77 -2.39 27.90
C LEU A 984 -8.18 -2.64 29.37
N PRO A 985 -8.39 -3.91 29.81
CA PRO A 985 -8.92 -4.21 31.14
C PRO A 985 -8.02 -3.70 32.28
N GLY A 986 -6.69 -3.73 32.11
CA GLY A 986 -5.76 -3.14 33.07
C GLY A 986 -5.91 -1.63 33.21
N ALA A 987 -6.12 -0.91 32.10
CA ALA A 987 -6.38 0.53 32.13
C ALA A 987 -7.73 0.86 32.75
N ALA A 988 -8.75 0.03 32.51
CA ALA A 988 -10.06 0.16 33.15
C ALA A 988 -9.98 -0.01 34.68
N LEU A 989 -9.23 -1.00 35.16
CA LEU A 989 -8.96 -1.17 36.59
C LEU A 989 -8.18 0.02 37.18
N CYS A 990 -7.15 0.51 36.48
CA CYS A 990 -6.44 1.74 36.86
C CYS A 990 -7.42 2.92 36.98
N LYS A 991 -8.26 3.14 35.96
CA LYS A 991 -9.24 4.23 35.95
C LYS A 991 -10.24 4.08 37.09
N GLN A 992 -10.70 2.87 37.40
CA GLN A 992 -11.62 2.60 38.51
C GLN A 992 -11.00 2.97 39.86
N LEU A 993 -9.74 2.58 40.12
CA LEU A 993 -9.05 2.92 41.38
C LEU A 993 -8.79 4.44 41.51
N PHE A 994 -8.35 5.11 40.44
CA PHE A 994 -8.22 6.57 40.43
C PHE A 994 -9.56 7.30 40.54
N SER A 995 -10.64 6.74 39.98
CA SER A 995 -12.01 7.25 40.19
C SER A 995 -12.44 7.08 41.65
N GLY A 996 -11.98 6.00 42.31
CA GLY A 996 -12.09 5.80 43.75
C GLY A 996 -11.40 6.89 44.57
N MET A 997 -10.21 7.36 44.17
CA MET A 997 -9.59 8.55 44.79
C MET A 997 -10.49 9.78 44.66
N VAL A 998 -10.93 10.09 43.43
CA VAL A 998 -11.77 11.27 43.14
C VAL A 998 -13.09 11.23 43.92
N ALA A 999 -13.75 10.08 43.99
CA ALA A 999 -15.00 9.89 44.73
C ALA A 999 -14.86 10.06 46.25
N ASN A 1000 -13.67 9.77 46.81
CA ASN A 1000 -13.35 10.01 48.22
C ASN A 1000 -12.86 11.47 48.49
N GLY A 1001 -12.86 12.35 47.49
CA GLY A 1001 -12.37 13.72 47.60
C GLY A 1001 -10.87 13.91 47.37
N ASP A 1002 -10.10 12.81 47.22
CA ASP A 1002 -8.64 12.82 47.03
C ASP A 1002 -8.20 13.22 45.61
N GLY A 1003 -9.12 13.65 44.73
CA GLY A 1003 -8.84 13.98 43.33
C GLY A 1003 -7.78 15.08 43.11
N LYS A 1004 -7.54 15.93 44.13
CA LYS A 1004 -6.50 16.98 44.14
C LYS A 1004 -5.16 16.54 44.75
N LEU A 1005 -5.03 15.29 45.21
CA LEU A 1005 -3.73 14.71 45.57
C LEU A 1005 -2.93 14.39 44.30
N GLY A 1006 -1.63 14.14 44.48
CA GLY A 1006 -0.78 13.59 43.44
C GLY A 1006 -1.18 12.16 43.04
N THR A 1007 -0.86 11.76 41.81
CA THR A 1007 -1.13 10.39 41.30
C THR A 1007 -0.53 9.27 42.15
N GLN A 1008 0.54 9.55 42.90
CA GLN A 1008 1.13 8.64 43.88
C GLN A 1008 0.27 8.39 45.14
N GLY A 1009 -0.82 9.16 45.33
CA GLY A 1009 -1.81 8.91 46.37
C GLY A 1009 -2.66 7.65 46.17
N LEU A 1010 -2.50 6.92 45.06
CA LEU A 1010 -3.26 5.70 44.74
C LEU A 1010 -3.20 4.64 45.86
N ILE A 1011 -2.10 4.60 46.63
CA ILE A 1011 -1.95 3.69 47.76
C ILE A 1011 -3.08 3.82 48.79
N THR A 1012 -3.68 5.00 48.98
CA THR A 1012 -4.76 5.17 49.97
C THR A 1012 -6.02 4.41 49.59
N VAL A 1013 -6.24 4.14 48.29
CA VAL A 1013 -7.35 3.29 47.82
C VAL A 1013 -7.03 1.81 48.10
N ILE A 1014 -5.79 1.38 47.90
CA ILE A 1014 -5.35 0.02 48.21
C ILE A 1014 -5.43 -0.24 49.73
N GLU A 1015 -5.01 0.71 50.56
CA GLU A 1015 -5.12 0.64 52.02
C GLU A 1015 -6.59 0.55 52.47
N ARG A 1016 -7.48 1.41 51.96
CA ARG A 1016 -8.91 1.39 52.29
C ARG A 1016 -9.60 0.09 51.88
N ILE A 1017 -9.24 -0.48 50.71
CA ILE A 1017 -9.73 -1.80 50.27
C ILE A 1017 -9.31 -2.92 51.23
N ASN A 1018 -8.15 -2.78 51.88
CA ASN A 1018 -7.65 -3.69 52.91
C ASN A 1018 -8.08 -3.32 54.35
N GLY A 1019 -8.98 -2.34 54.52
CA GLY A 1019 -9.54 -1.95 55.82
C GLY A 1019 -8.64 -1.07 56.70
N LYS A 1020 -7.77 -0.26 56.08
CA LYS A 1020 -6.81 0.64 56.73
C LYS A 1020 -7.09 2.12 56.41
#